data_AF-A0A101FUW1-F1
#
_entry.id   AF-A0A101FUW1-F1
#
_cell.length_a   1.000
_cell.length_b   1.000
_cell.length_c   1.000
_cell.angle_alpha   90.00
_cell.angle_beta   90.00
_cell.angle_gamma   90.00
#
_symmetry.space_group_name_H-M   'P 1'
#
loop_
_entity.id
_entity.type
_entity.pdbx_description
1 polymer ?
#
loop_
_entity_poly.entity_id
_entity_poly.type
_entity_poly.pdbx_seq_one_letter_code
_entity_poly.pdbx_strand_id
1 'polypeptide(L)'
;MGDEFKWFLRNEVVNLDLCSYCGACAAVCPNCRIEFFEDGPVLVEECPRDGKGACMDVCHRITTDASRMGLTIFGFKAKPPSLIGQYEKMVGARASDSMIREAGQDGGAVTALLAYCLDSGLVDGVVGTKGTWEPVPSVITDKAGLIEAAGSKYCVTPLLKAAEEAGKTLNKVAVVALPCQVNGLRRMQFFEGLNAHPMEVSEEDGTPIKLPTFAYTIGLFCMRNFSYEKLAEFMKAKGVKLENVKKFVIRLETMQLEMEDGHDVELDLREVEEAGAVWDGCYICRDAVSKLADVSAGYTGTSKDWTTLIARNAKGLELIDAAEKAGYIETSSEVEVDRIEEFAGHKMRSFDRELKNRLEEEKPIKFYWARDYPGVRPEAKGTFFVKIRTASGLVNHDYLAKVAELARKYGDGSLEATTRQSIEIQGVPGEKIDDLMAELYEKGLMTIGMGYVVACPGIAYCPEGLVETKQLANELTAEFVQRLTPHKMKIGIAGCPNSCVRVRRHDIGIMGHVRPVLDPEKCNGCGRCTEMCKVGALSVVAGKAHIDRDKCVECGWCIRSCPHEAMLEENKGYALWIGGNDSRIPTDGILLRNFCTKKDLFRLINSVAAVFIKYRTKPGRERLGNVIQRVGEGEFIREVLEAEEKMRSQ
;
A
#
# COMPACT_ATOMS: atom_id res chain seq x y z
N MET A 1 20.81 3.83 -29.94
CA MET A 1 21.52 4.96 -29.27
C MET A 1 21.62 4.82 -27.74
N GLY A 2 21.09 3.76 -27.09
CA GLY A 2 21.03 3.70 -25.62
C GLY A 2 21.82 2.57 -24.94
N ASP A 3 22.51 1.70 -25.68
CA ASP A 3 23.21 0.52 -25.11
C ASP A 3 24.56 0.85 -24.48
N GLU A 4 25.02 2.09 -24.59
CA GLU A 4 26.30 2.54 -24.06
C GLU A 4 26.29 2.67 -22.52
N PHE A 5 25.14 3.05 -21.95
CA PHE A 5 25.04 3.30 -20.51
C PHE A 5 24.42 2.14 -19.75
N LYS A 6 25.01 1.83 -18.59
CA LYS A 6 24.45 0.86 -17.65
C LYS A 6 23.14 1.40 -17.09
N TRP A 7 22.08 0.61 -17.23
CA TRP A 7 20.78 0.96 -16.68
C TRP A 7 20.02 -0.29 -16.23
N PHE A 8 19.68 -0.34 -14.94
CA PHE A 8 19.03 -1.51 -14.35
C PHE A 8 17.69 -1.81 -15.04
N LEU A 9 16.86 -0.80 -15.26
CA LEU A 9 15.55 -1.01 -15.90
C LEU A 9 15.65 -1.44 -17.36
N ARG A 10 16.74 -1.13 -18.07
CA ARG A 10 16.98 -1.65 -19.44
C ARG A 10 16.92 -3.17 -19.42
N ASN A 11 17.76 -3.77 -18.59
CA ASN A 11 17.94 -5.23 -18.54
C ASN A 11 16.76 -5.93 -17.86
N GLU A 12 16.14 -5.26 -16.88
CA GLU A 12 15.20 -5.91 -15.97
C GLU A 12 13.74 -5.68 -16.36
N VAL A 13 13.45 -4.74 -17.27
CA VAL A 13 12.10 -4.35 -17.66
C VAL A 13 11.96 -4.10 -19.16
N VAL A 14 12.83 -3.28 -19.75
CA VAL A 14 12.69 -2.85 -21.16
C VAL A 14 13.00 -3.99 -22.11
N ASN A 15 14.19 -4.59 -22.02
CA ASN A 15 14.64 -5.71 -22.88
C ASN A 15 13.86 -7.01 -22.65
N LEU A 16 13.00 -7.04 -21.64
CA LEU A 16 12.11 -8.16 -21.34
C LEU A 16 10.67 -7.89 -21.80
N ASP A 17 10.44 -6.79 -22.52
CA ASP A 17 9.13 -6.37 -23.03
C ASP A 17 8.07 -6.18 -21.92
N LEU A 18 8.52 -5.83 -20.71
CA LEU A 18 7.65 -5.64 -19.54
C LEU A 18 7.23 -4.18 -19.38
N CYS A 19 7.98 -3.25 -19.95
CA CYS A 19 7.73 -1.82 -19.82
C CYS A 19 6.31 -1.47 -20.28
N SER A 20 5.55 -0.73 -19.47
CA SER A 20 4.21 -0.26 -19.84
C SER A 20 4.18 1.20 -20.29
N TYR A 21 5.35 1.81 -20.50
CA TYR A 21 5.51 3.18 -20.94
C TYR A 21 4.82 4.24 -20.04
N CYS A 22 4.76 4.02 -18.73
CA CYS A 22 3.98 4.89 -17.83
C CYS A 22 4.62 6.26 -17.52
N GLY A 23 5.93 6.42 -17.71
CA GLY A 23 6.65 7.68 -17.40
C GLY A 23 7.17 7.82 -15.97
N ALA A 24 6.83 6.92 -15.03
CA ALA A 24 7.21 7.07 -13.61
C ALA A 24 8.73 7.17 -13.40
N CYS A 25 9.52 6.43 -14.18
CA CYS A 25 10.97 6.44 -14.09
C CYS A 25 11.59 7.80 -14.41
N ALA A 26 11.10 8.49 -15.45
CA ALA A 26 11.55 9.83 -15.79
C ALA A 26 11.06 10.86 -14.78
N ALA A 27 9.81 10.74 -14.32
CA ALA A 27 9.20 11.66 -13.37
C ALA A 27 9.92 11.75 -12.01
N VAL A 28 10.73 10.74 -11.65
CA VAL A 28 11.54 10.74 -10.42
C VAL A 28 13.04 10.88 -10.67
N CYS A 29 13.46 11.07 -11.92
CA CYS A 29 14.86 11.25 -12.27
C CYS A 29 15.23 12.73 -12.11
N PRO A 30 16.01 13.13 -11.08
CA PRO A 30 16.30 14.54 -10.84
C PRO A 30 17.22 15.18 -11.90
N ASN A 31 17.87 14.35 -12.74
CA ASN A 31 18.80 14.79 -13.78
C ASN A 31 18.22 14.63 -15.21
N CYS A 32 16.93 14.32 -15.35
CA CYS A 32 16.23 14.25 -16.64
C CYS A 32 16.86 13.35 -17.72
N ARG A 33 17.57 12.27 -17.32
CA ARG A 33 18.36 11.41 -18.25
C ARG A 33 17.57 10.33 -18.98
N ILE A 34 16.25 10.27 -18.81
CA ILE A 34 15.41 9.20 -19.36
C ILE A 34 14.49 9.79 -20.43
N GLU A 35 14.72 9.38 -21.66
CA GLU A 35 13.89 9.72 -22.81
C GLU A 35 13.10 8.51 -23.29
N PHE A 36 12.00 8.77 -23.98
CA PHE A 36 11.03 7.77 -24.40
C PHE A 36 10.96 7.76 -25.92
N PHE A 37 11.21 6.59 -26.51
CA PHE A 37 11.18 6.34 -27.95
C PHE A 37 10.17 5.23 -28.26
N GLU A 38 10.00 4.90 -29.53
CA GLU A 38 9.08 3.87 -30.00
C GLU A 38 9.37 2.48 -29.38
N ASP A 39 10.64 2.09 -29.22
CA ASP A 39 11.01 0.80 -28.61
C ASP A 39 11.14 0.85 -27.08
N GLY A 40 10.67 1.94 -26.46
CA GLY A 40 10.68 2.12 -25.01
C GLY A 40 11.63 3.21 -24.52
N PRO A 41 11.72 3.36 -23.19
CA PRO A 41 12.60 4.35 -22.60
C PRO A 41 14.08 3.98 -22.75
N VAL A 42 14.93 4.99 -22.87
CA VAL A 42 16.39 4.83 -22.88
C VAL A 42 17.03 5.88 -21.97
N LEU A 43 18.21 5.53 -21.46
CA LEU A 43 19.06 6.48 -20.77
C LEU A 43 19.92 7.21 -21.82
N VAL A 44 19.88 8.54 -21.82
CA VAL A 44 20.62 9.39 -22.79
C VAL A 44 21.96 9.90 -22.25
N GLU A 45 22.18 9.78 -20.94
CA GLU A 45 23.42 10.16 -20.25
C GLU A 45 23.72 9.19 -19.11
N GLU A 46 24.98 9.11 -18.68
CA GLU A 46 25.36 8.21 -17.59
C GLU A 46 24.64 8.54 -16.27
N CYS A 47 24.04 7.52 -15.65
CA CYS A 47 23.40 7.65 -14.34
C CYS A 47 24.49 7.68 -13.25
N PRO A 48 24.47 8.65 -12.32
CA PRO A 48 25.54 8.81 -11.32
C PRO A 48 25.48 7.72 -10.24
N ARG A 49 24.44 6.88 -10.30
CA ARG A 49 24.19 5.71 -9.45
C ARG A 49 24.47 4.40 -10.19
N ASP A 50 25.29 4.40 -11.25
CA ASP A 50 25.63 3.21 -12.06
C ASP A 50 24.35 2.49 -12.55
N GLY A 51 23.36 3.28 -13.00
CA GLY A 51 22.10 2.78 -13.55
C GLY A 51 21.05 2.32 -12.52
N LYS A 52 21.28 2.53 -11.21
CA LYS A 52 20.40 2.07 -10.11
C LYS A 52 19.74 3.24 -9.38
N GLY A 53 19.17 4.17 -10.15
CA GLY A 53 18.53 5.37 -9.61
C GLY A 53 17.12 5.13 -9.03
N ALA A 54 16.47 6.21 -8.55
CA ALA A 54 15.11 6.18 -8.00
C ALA A 54 14.06 5.63 -8.99
N CYS A 55 14.36 5.66 -10.30
CA CYS A 55 13.56 5.03 -11.33
C CYS A 55 13.28 3.54 -11.06
N MET A 56 14.25 2.79 -10.52
CA MET A 56 14.08 1.39 -10.12
C MET A 56 13.04 1.24 -9.00
N ASP A 57 13.05 2.19 -8.06
CA ASP A 57 12.21 2.23 -6.86
C ASP A 57 10.77 2.70 -7.11
N VAL A 58 10.44 3.15 -8.33
CA VAL A 58 9.06 3.48 -8.74
C VAL A 58 8.53 2.62 -9.87
N CYS A 59 9.38 1.86 -10.56
CA CYS A 59 8.94 1.04 -11.69
C CYS A 59 8.06 -0.14 -11.22
N HIS A 60 6.75 -0.03 -11.41
CA HIS A 60 5.78 -1.04 -10.97
C HIS A 60 5.99 -2.44 -11.59
N ARG A 61 6.83 -2.56 -12.63
CA ARG A 61 7.25 -3.83 -13.24
C ARG A 61 8.38 -4.55 -12.53
N ILE A 62 9.06 -3.86 -11.61
CA ILE A 62 9.97 -4.50 -10.64
C ILE A 62 9.15 -5.06 -9.47
N THR A 63 8.21 -4.26 -8.97
CA THR A 63 7.22 -4.70 -7.99
C THR A 63 6.05 -3.72 -7.97
N THR A 64 4.84 -4.19 -7.87
CA THR A 64 3.67 -3.33 -7.66
C THR A 64 3.56 -2.87 -6.22
N ASP A 65 3.79 -3.77 -5.26
CA ASP A 65 3.65 -3.53 -3.81
C ASP A 65 2.21 -3.10 -3.42
N ALA A 66 1.19 -3.54 -4.18
CA ALA A 66 -0.19 -3.09 -4.03
C ALA A 66 -0.78 -3.41 -2.65
N SER A 67 -0.37 -4.52 -2.02
CA SER A 67 -0.80 -4.86 -0.65
C SER A 67 -0.47 -3.75 0.36
N ARG A 68 0.70 -3.13 0.22
CA ARG A 68 1.18 -2.08 1.12
C ARG A 68 0.51 -0.74 0.84
N MET A 69 0.35 -0.39 -0.43
CA MET A 69 -0.30 0.86 -0.84
C MET A 69 -1.80 0.83 -0.55
N GLY A 70 -2.47 -0.28 -0.90
CA GLY A 70 -3.92 -0.45 -0.78
C GLY A 70 -4.43 -0.18 0.63
N LEU A 71 -3.70 -0.61 1.68
CA LEU A 71 -4.10 -0.32 3.05
C LEU A 71 -4.18 1.17 3.35
N THR A 72 -3.29 2.00 2.81
CA THR A 72 -3.36 3.45 3.04
C THR A 72 -4.44 4.07 2.15
N ILE A 73 -4.58 3.59 0.92
CA ILE A 73 -5.61 4.07 -0.02
C ILE A 73 -7.03 3.76 0.48
N PHE A 74 -7.24 2.61 1.13
CA PHE A 74 -8.54 2.12 1.58
C PHE A 74 -8.76 2.24 3.10
N GLY A 75 -8.01 3.11 3.79
CA GLY A 75 -8.23 3.36 5.23
C GLY A 75 -8.09 2.14 6.13
N PHE A 76 -7.09 1.29 5.85
CA PHE A 76 -6.76 0.03 6.52
C PHE A 76 -7.82 -1.08 6.42
N LYS A 77 -8.72 -0.99 5.44
CA LYS A 77 -9.78 -1.99 5.19
C LYS A 77 -9.51 -2.87 3.96
N ALA A 78 -8.25 -3.20 3.67
CA ALA A 78 -7.93 -3.96 2.45
C ALA A 78 -8.56 -5.36 2.47
N LYS A 79 -9.35 -5.66 1.44
CA LYS A 79 -9.94 -6.99 1.19
C LYS A 79 -8.99 -7.87 0.37
N PRO A 80 -9.18 -9.21 0.36
CA PRO A 80 -8.46 -10.08 -0.57
C PRO A 80 -8.61 -9.60 -2.02
N PRO A 81 -7.59 -9.80 -2.88
CA PRO A 81 -7.68 -9.40 -4.27
C PRO A 81 -8.85 -10.05 -5.01
N SER A 82 -9.53 -9.26 -5.85
CA SER A 82 -10.57 -9.71 -6.77
C SER A 82 -10.33 -9.14 -8.16
N LEU A 83 -11.08 -9.64 -9.16
CA LEU A 83 -10.97 -9.15 -10.54
C LEU A 83 -11.26 -7.65 -10.65
N ILE A 84 -12.28 -7.15 -9.95
CA ILE A 84 -12.65 -5.74 -9.95
C ILE A 84 -11.98 -4.92 -8.85
N GLY A 85 -11.35 -5.56 -7.86
CA GLY A 85 -10.73 -4.91 -6.70
C GLY A 85 -11.73 -4.38 -5.68
N GLN A 86 -11.22 -3.71 -4.64
CA GLN A 86 -12.04 -3.08 -3.61
C GLN A 86 -12.70 -1.78 -4.11
N TYR A 87 -13.91 -1.51 -3.62
CA TYR A 87 -14.66 -0.29 -3.87
C TYR A 87 -15.67 -0.04 -2.74
N GLU A 88 -16.11 1.22 -2.63
CA GLU A 88 -17.17 1.66 -1.72
C GLU A 88 -18.54 1.68 -2.43
N LYS A 89 -18.58 2.19 -3.68
CA LYS A 89 -19.82 2.35 -4.47
C LYS A 89 -19.51 2.33 -5.98
N MET A 90 -20.47 1.87 -6.78
CA MET A 90 -20.48 2.05 -8.24
C MET A 90 -21.72 2.83 -8.66
N VAL A 91 -21.57 3.73 -9.64
CA VAL A 91 -22.67 4.49 -10.23
C VAL A 91 -22.43 4.66 -11.72
N GLY A 92 -23.51 4.76 -12.50
CA GLY A 92 -23.43 5.42 -13.80
C GLY A 92 -23.38 6.92 -13.60
N ALA A 93 -22.56 7.64 -14.38
CA ALA A 93 -22.53 9.09 -14.37
C ALA A 93 -22.35 9.68 -15.76
N ARG A 94 -22.84 10.92 -15.95
CA ARG A 94 -22.59 11.74 -17.14
C ARG A 94 -22.50 13.21 -16.76
N ALA A 95 -21.83 14.01 -17.57
CA ALA A 95 -21.73 15.45 -17.41
C ALA A 95 -23.10 16.11 -17.61
N SER A 96 -23.43 17.04 -16.72
CA SER A 96 -24.62 17.89 -16.86
C SER A 96 -24.43 18.95 -17.95
N ASP A 97 -23.19 19.45 -18.10
CA ASP A 97 -22.77 20.38 -19.15
C ASP A 97 -22.77 19.67 -20.52
N SER A 98 -23.54 20.20 -21.47
CA SER A 98 -23.66 19.62 -22.82
C SER A 98 -22.35 19.65 -23.60
N MET A 99 -21.53 20.69 -23.46
CA MET A 99 -20.24 20.78 -24.16
C MET A 99 -19.28 19.69 -23.68
N ILE A 100 -19.24 19.47 -22.36
CA ILE A 100 -18.43 18.38 -21.78
C ILE A 100 -18.96 17.02 -22.22
N ARG A 101 -20.29 16.85 -22.23
CA ARG A 101 -20.94 15.60 -22.63
C ARG A 101 -20.69 15.25 -24.10
N GLU A 102 -20.69 16.23 -24.99
CA GLU A 102 -20.45 16.06 -26.43
C GLU A 102 -18.97 15.79 -26.74
N ALA A 103 -18.05 16.50 -26.07
CA ALA A 103 -16.60 16.29 -26.23
C ALA A 103 -16.11 15.01 -25.54
N GLY A 104 -16.78 14.61 -24.47
CA GLY A 104 -16.40 13.47 -23.64
C GLY A 104 -16.77 12.12 -24.25
N GLN A 105 -16.01 11.10 -23.87
CA GLN A 105 -16.37 9.72 -24.15
C GLN A 105 -17.40 9.22 -23.13
N ASP A 106 -18.42 8.49 -23.60
CA ASP A 106 -19.44 7.81 -22.77
C ASP A 106 -20.02 8.71 -21.68
N GLY A 107 -20.43 9.92 -22.04
CA GLY A 107 -21.10 10.86 -21.13
C GLY A 107 -20.18 11.88 -20.44
N GLY A 108 -18.85 11.82 -20.61
CA GLY A 108 -17.95 12.90 -20.20
C GLY A 108 -17.80 13.10 -18.68
N ALA A 109 -18.18 12.11 -17.86
CA ALA A 109 -18.19 12.22 -16.40
C ALA A 109 -16.80 12.54 -15.81
N VAL A 110 -15.73 11.96 -16.36
CA VAL A 110 -14.36 12.22 -15.91
C VAL A 110 -13.99 13.69 -16.07
N THR A 111 -14.26 14.27 -17.24
CA THR A 111 -14.00 15.68 -17.52
C THR A 111 -14.81 16.59 -16.61
N ALA A 112 -16.08 16.24 -16.33
CA ALA A 112 -16.92 16.98 -15.40
C ALA A 112 -16.42 16.94 -13.94
N LEU A 113 -15.95 15.78 -13.46
CA LEU A 113 -15.32 15.66 -12.14
C LEU A 113 -14.07 16.53 -12.02
N LEU A 114 -13.25 16.59 -13.08
CA LEU A 114 -12.04 17.42 -13.09
C LEU A 114 -12.37 18.92 -13.14
N ALA A 115 -13.40 19.31 -13.90
CA ALA A 115 -13.90 20.68 -13.91
C ALA A 115 -14.36 21.10 -12.51
N TYR A 116 -15.12 20.24 -11.82
CA TYR A 116 -15.51 20.47 -10.43
C TYR A 116 -14.30 20.64 -9.50
N CYS A 117 -13.27 19.81 -9.65
CA CYS A 117 -12.04 19.90 -8.86
C CYS A 117 -11.29 21.23 -9.06
N LEU A 118 -11.22 21.74 -10.30
CA LEU A 118 -10.59 23.02 -10.61
C LEU A 118 -11.43 24.19 -10.07
N ASP A 119 -12.73 24.21 -10.38
CA ASP A 119 -13.63 25.32 -10.02
C ASP A 119 -13.79 25.44 -8.49
N SER A 120 -13.73 24.31 -7.77
CA SER A 120 -13.82 24.27 -6.31
C SER A 120 -12.48 24.48 -5.60
N GLY A 121 -11.38 24.67 -6.34
CA GLY A 121 -10.03 24.82 -5.77
C GLY A 121 -9.52 23.59 -5.02
N LEU A 122 -10.06 22.40 -5.34
CA LEU A 122 -9.58 21.14 -4.76
C LEU A 122 -8.19 20.78 -5.31
N VAL A 123 -7.91 21.20 -6.55
CA VAL A 123 -6.62 21.03 -7.23
C VAL A 123 -6.25 22.31 -8.00
N ASP A 124 -4.95 22.54 -8.19
CA ASP A 124 -4.41 23.68 -8.95
C ASP A 124 -4.32 23.36 -10.45
N GLY A 125 -4.36 22.07 -10.81
CA GLY A 125 -4.27 21.59 -12.18
C GLY A 125 -4.48 20.09 -12.31
N VAL A 126 -4.44 19.60 -13.54
CA VAL A 126 -4.66 18.22 -13.92
C VAL A 126 -3.51 17.72 -14.76
N VAL A 127 -2.91 16.60 -14.37
CA VAL A 127 -1.97 15.85 -15.20
C VAL A 127 -2.78 14.85 -16.03
N GLY A 128 -2.79 15.05 -17.33
CA GLY A 128 -3.58 14.25 -18.27
C GLY A 128 -2.92 14.19 -19.65
N THR A 129 -3.70 13.78 -20.64
CA THR A 129 -3.22 13.61 -22.01
C THR A 129 -4.06 14.46 -22.96
N LYS A 130 -3.39 15.26 -23.79
CA LYS A 130 -3.99 15.98 -24.92
C LYS A 130 -3.67 15.30 -26.24
N GLY A 131 -4.32 15.76 -27.32
CA GLY A 131 -4.18 15.19 -28.65
C GLY A 131 -5.15 14.02 -28.88
N THR A 132 -5.34 13.69 -30.15
CA THR A 132 -6.27 12.63 -30.57
C THR A 132 -5.50 11.36 -30.92
N TRP A 133 -4.58 11.46 -31.90
CA TRP A 133 -3.84 10.35 -32.48
C TRP A 133 -2.46 10.16 -31.87
N GLU A 134 -1.76 11.28 -31.67
CA GLU A 134 -0.46 11.35 -31.00
C GLU A 134 -0.65 11.98 -29.61
N PRO A 135 -0.94 11.15 -28.59
CA PRO A 135 -1.21 11.64 -27.24
C PRO A 135 0.03 12.22 -26.58
N VAL A 136 -0.08 13.47 -26.12
CA VAL A 136 1.00 14.20 -25.44
C VAL A 136 0.67 14.38 -23.96
N PRO A 137 1.58 14.03 -23.03
CA PRO A 137 1.42 14.33 -21.61
C PRO A 137 1.30 15.83 -21.39
N SER A 138 0.30 16.28 -20.64
CA SER A 138 -0.02 17.69 -20.50
C SER A 138 -0.42 18.04 -19.07
N VAL A 139 -0.07 19.27 -18.66
CA VAL A 139 -0.57 19.90 -17.44
C VAL A 139 -1.69 20.87 -17.85
N ILE A 140 -2.89 20.66 -17.33
CA ILE A 140 -4.11 21.38 -17.69
C ILE A 140 -4.59 22.16 -16.48
N THR A 141 -4.73 23.47 -16.60
CA THR A 141 -5.08 24.36 -15.48
C THR A 141 -6.43 25.06 -15.66
N ASP A 142 -7.13 24.81 -16.78
CA ASP A 142 -8.41 25.44 -17.09
C ASP A 142 -9.40 24.48 -17.76
N LYS A 143 -10.68 24.88 -17.77
CA LYS A 143 -11.79 24.11 -18.34
C LYS A 143 -11.68 23.93 -19.86
N ALA A 144 -11.14 24.91 -20.58
CA ALA A 144 -11.00 24.81 -22.04
C ALA A 144 -10.01 23.70 -22.42
N GLY A 145 -8.88 23.64 -21.72
CA GLY A 145 -7.89 22.58 -21.86
C GLY A 145 -8.42 21.22 -21.43
N LEU A 146 -9.36 21.15 -20.48
CA LEU A 146 -10.03 19.89 -20.13
C LEU A 146 -10.95 19.37 -21.23
N ILE A 147 -11.66 20.26 -21.93
CA ILE A 147 -12.51 19.92 -23.06
C ILE A 147 -11.65 19.47 -24.24
N GLU A 148 -10.56 20.18 -24.54
CA GLU A 148 -9.58 19.80 -25.56
C GLU A 148 -8.96 18.42 -25.27
N ALA A 149 -8.72 18.12 -23.99
CA ALA A 149 -8.20 16.84 -23.54
C ALA A 149 -9.28 15.74 -23.40
N ALA A 150 -10.56 16.01 -23.67
CA ALA A 150 -11.63 15.04 -23.50
C ALA A 150 -11.62 13.97 -24.61
N GLY A 151 -12.28 12.84 -24.35
CA GLY A 151 -12.34 11.69 -25.27
C GLY A 151 -11.24 10.65 -25.06
N SER A 152 -11.38 9.50 -25.72
CA SER A 152 -10.45 8.36 -25.58
C SER A 152 -9.17 8.55 -26.40
N LYS A 153 -8.04 8.15 -25.81
CA LYS A 153 -6.73 8.07 -26.48
C LYS A 153 -6.22 6.65 -26.36
N TYR A 154 -5.90 6.04 -27.49
CA TYR A 154 -5.57 4.62 -27.57
C TYR A 154 -4.09 4.34 -27.81
N CYS A 155 -3.29 5.38 -28.06
CA CYS A 155 -1.83 5.28 -28.14
C CYS A 155 -1.18 5.58 -26.78
N VAL A 156 -0.01 5.00 -26.58
CA VAL A 156 0.64 5.01 -25.27
C VAL A 156 1.50 6.25 -25.13
N THR A 157 1.54 6.81 -23.92
CA THR A 157 2.28 8.04 -23.66
C THR A 157 2.86 8.02 -22.23
N PRO A 158 4.05 8.59 -21.99
CA PRO A 158 4.70 8.56 -20.68
C PRO A 158 4.10 9.63 -19.76
N LEU A 159 2.79 9.54 -19.52
CA LEU A 159 1.96 10.52 -18.80
C LEU A 159 2.62 11.06 -17.55
N LEU A 160 3.20 10.18 -16.72
CA LEU A 160 3.72 10.58 -15.42
C LEU A 160 4.94 11.50 -15.53
N LYS A 161 5.62 11.57 -16.68
CA LYS A 161 6.68 12.57 -16.93
C LYS A 161 6.14 13.99 -16.74
N ALA A 162 4.88 14.26 -17.10
CA ALA A 162 4.25 15.56 -16.87
C ALA A 162 4.04 15.90 -15.37
N ALA A 163 4.13 14.92 -14.46
CA ALA A 163 4.08 15.19 -13.03
C ALA A 163 5.32 15.94 -12.51
N GLU A 164 6.48 15.75 -13.15
CA GLU A 164 7.68 16.54 -12.87
C GLU A 164 7.42 18.02 -13.20
N GLU A 165 6.91 18.29 -14.40
CA GLU A 165 6.61 19.65 -14.85
C GLU A 165 5.55 20.32 -13.98
N ALA A 166 4.50 19.57 -13.63
CA ALA A 166 3.48 20.05 -12.71
C ALA A 166 4.06 20.42 -11.34
N GLY A 167 5.05 19.69 -10.82
CA GLY A 167 5.65 19.97 -9.51
C GLY A 167 6.48 21.25 -9.44
N LYS A 168 6.91 21.78 -10.60
CA LYS A 168 7.61 23.07 -10.70
C LYS A 168 6.68 24.25 -10.43
N THR A 169 5.41 24.16 -10.86
CA THR A 169 4.46 25.29 -10.88
C THR A 169 3.24 25.10 -9.98
N LEU A 170 2.82 23.87 -9.71
CA LEU A 170 1.59 23.52 -8.99
C LEU A 170 1.89 22.81 -7.67
N ASN A 171 0.98 22.93 -6.70
CA ASN A 171 1.12 22.27 -5.39
C ASN A 171 0.25 21.00 -5.31
N LYS A 172 -0.98 21.05 -5.83
CA LYS A 172 -1.96 19.96 -5.79
C LYS A 172 -2.50 19.68 -7.18
N VAL A 173 -2.47 18.42 -7.61
CA VAL A 173 -2.99 18.03 -8.92
C VAL A 173 -3.94 16.86 -8.85
N ALA A 174 -4.91 16.82 -9.76
CA ALA A 174 -5.58 15.58 -10.13
C ALA A 174 -4.80 14.87 -11.25
N VAL A 175 -4.87 13.55 -11.33
CA VAL A 175 -4.22 12.76 -12.39
C VAL A 175 -5.25 11.85 -13.04
N VAL A 176 -5.36 11.91 -14.37
CA VAL A 176 -6.18 10.99 -15.17
C VAL A 176 -5.26 9.98 -15.82
N ALA A 177 -5.32 8.72 -15.38
CA ALA A 177 -4.30 7.74 -15.71
C ALA A 177 -4.89 6.38 -16.08
N LEU A 178 -4.18 5.65 -16.94
CA LEU A 178 -4.43 4.23 -17.21
C LEU A 178 -3.98 3.37 -16.02
N PRO A 179 -4.41 2.10 -15.91
CA PRO A 179 -4.07 1.26 -14.75
C PRO A 179 -2.56 1.12 -14.49
N CYS A 180 -1.74 0.99 -15.54
CA CYS A 180 -0.29 0.92 -15.41
C CYS A 180 0.34 2.25 -14.91
N GLN A 181 -0.24 3.38 -15.32
CA GLN A 181 0.15 4.71 -14.85
C GLN A 181 -0.34 4.95 -13.42
N VAL A 182 -1.53 4.48 -13.02
CA VAL A 182 -1.98 4.53 -11.63
C VAL A 182 -1.03 3.74 -10.72
N ASN A 183 -0.58 2.56 -11.13
CA ASN A 183 0.41 1.78 -10.38
C ASN A 183 1.74 2.54 -10.21
N GLY A 184 2.27 3.14 -11.29
CA GLY A 184 3.46 3.99 -11.23
C GLY A 184 3.27 5.23 -10.34
N LEU A 185 2.13 5.90 -10.48
CA LEU A 185 1.76 7.09 -9.70
C LEU A 185 1.71 6.78 -8.21
N ARG A 186 1.07 5.69 -7.80
CA ARG A 186 0.99 5.32 -6.37
C ARG A 186 2.37 4.96 -5.81
N ARG A 187 3.26 4.35 -6.60
CA ARG A 187 4.66 4.13 -6.18
C ARG A 187 5.42 5.43 -6.01
N MET A 188 5.19 6.44 -6.85
CA MET A 188 5.72 7.80 -6.65
C MET A 188 5.14 8.45 -5.40
N GLN A 189 3.81 8.39 -5.23
CA GLN A 189 3.09 9.00 -4.10
C GLN A 189 3.53 8.44 -2.76
N PHE A 190 3.73 7.12 -2.67
CA PHE A 190 4.10 6.43 -1.44
C PHE A 190 5.59 6.11 -1.37
N PHE A 191 6.44 6.76 -2.19
CA PHE A 191 7.87 6.46 -2.29
C PHE A 191 8.55 6.38 -0.92
N GLU A 192 8.38 7.41 -0.08
CA GLU A 192 9.01 7.49 1.25
C GLU A 192 8.50 6.43 2.24
N GLY A 193 7.28 5.94 2.03
CA GLY A 193 6.68 4.87 2.83
C GLY A 193 7.04 3.46 2.33
N LEU A 194 7.34 3.32 1.05
CA LEU A 194 7.65 2.04 0.41
C LEU A 194 9.13 1.70 0.45
N ASN A 195 9.98 2.69 0.17
CA ASN A 195 11.40 2.51 -0.11
C ASN A 195 12.28 2.82 1.11
N ALA A 196 13.46 2.19 1.13
CA ALA A 196 14.43 2.37 2.21
C ALA A 196 15.47 3.48 1.94
N HIS A 197 15.37 4.09 0.77
CA HIS A 197 16.23 5.16 0.28
C HIS A 197 15.41 6.46 0.20
N PRO A 198 16.01 7.62 0.52
CA PRO A 198 15.38 8.90 0.23
C PRO A 198 15.31 9.14 -1.28
N MET A 199 14.47 10.09 -1.71
CA MET A 199 14.48 10.57 -3.09
C MET A 199 15.87 11.10 -3.47
N GLU A 200 16.21 10.93 -4.74
CA GLU A 200 17.47 11.43 -5.29
C GLU A 200 17.43 12.95 -5.44
N VAL A 201 18.62 13.54 -5.43
CA VAL A 201 18.83 14.97 -5.59
C VAL A 201 19.53 15.26 -6.91
N SER A 202 19.25 16.44 -7.47
CA SER A 202 19.89 16.94 -8.68
C SER A 202 21.39 17.17 -8.46
N GLU A 203 22.19 16.90 -9.49
CA GLU A 203 23.63 17.20 -9.48
C GLU A 203 23.92 18.70 -9.61
N GLU A 204 22.97 19.49 -10.14
CA GLU A 204 23.15 20.93 -10.37
C GLU A 204 22.99 21.75 -9.09
N ASP A 205 21.95 21.47 -8.29
CA ASP A 205 21.57 22.29 -7.13
C ASP A 205 21.44 21.51 -5.81
N GLY A 206 21.61 20.18 -5.84
CA GLY A 206 21.50 19.32 -4.65
C GLY A 206 20.09 19.21 -4.08
N THR A 207 19.05 19.65 -4.81
CA THR A 207 17.66 19.57 -4.37
C THR A 207 16.98 18.30 -4.85
N PRO A 208 16.06 17.70 -4.06
CA PRO A 208 15.28 16.56 -4.52
C PRO A 208 14.26 16.99 -5.57
N ILE A 209 13.92 16.08 -6.48
CA ILE A 209 12.84 16.32 -7.44
C ILE A 209 11.54 16.66 -6.70
N LYS A 210 10.94 17.79 -7.07
CA LYS A 210 9.71 18.27 -6.46
C LYS A 210 8.52 17.71 -7.23
N LEU A 211 7.81 16.77 -6.62
CA LEU A 211 6.54 16.27 -7.14
C LEU A 211 5.37 17.02 -6.50
N PRO A 212 4.27 17.28 -7.23
CA PRO A 212 3.07 17.86 -6.66
C PRO A 212 2.38 16.83 -5.76
N THR A 213 1.53 17.32 -4.86
CA THR A 213 0.61 16.44 -4.14
C THR A 213 -0.42 15.88 -5.11
N PHE A 214 -0.47 14.57 -5.28
CA PHE A 214 -1.52 13.88 -6.05
C PHE A 214 -2.82 13.87 -5.25
N ALA A 215 -3.58 14.94 -5.41
CA ALA A 215 -4.80 15.22 -4.68
C ALA A 215 -5.95 14.33 -5.15
N TYR A 216 -6.06 13.93 -6.42
CA TYR A 216 -7.04 12.92 -6.84
C TYR A 216 -6.46 12.05 -7.95
N THR A 217 -6.69 10.75 -7.90
CA THR A 217 -6.34 9.82 -8.98
C THR A 217 -7.62 9.30 -9.62
N ILE A 218 -7.90 9.70 -10.86
CA ILE A 218 -8.98 9.14 -11.67
C ILE A 218 -8.37 8.11 -12.62
N GLY A 219 -8.67 6.84 -12.39
CA GLY A 219 -8.13 5.71 -13.13
C GLY A 219 -9.06 5.24 -14.23
N LEU A 220 -8.65 5.29 -15.49
CA LEU A 220 -9.46 4.83 -16.60
C LEU A 220 -9.48 3.29 -16.67
N PHE A 221 -10.56 2.74 -17.24
CA PHE A 221 -10.59 1.35 -17.66
C PHE A 221 -9.73 1.19 -18.91
N CYS A 222 -8.98 0.11 -18.99
CA CYS A 222 -8.06 -0.11 -20.09
C CYS A 222 -7.89 -1.59 -20.36
N MET A 223 -8.05 -1.97 -21.63
CA MET A 223 -7.79 -3.34 -22.07
C MET A 223 -6.40 -3.46 -22.67
N ARG A 224 -6.06 -2.62 -23.64
CA ARG A 224 -4.74 -2.54 -24.29
C ARG A 224 -4.50 -1.11 -24.75
N ASN A 225 -3.25 -0.83 -25.07
CA ASN A 225 -2.81 0.44 -25.60
C ASN A 225 -1.80 0.16 -26.74
N PHE A 226 -1.72 1.05 -27.72
CA PHE A 226 -0.98 0.86 -28.96
C PHE A 226 0.25 1.77 -29.01
N SER A 227 1.25 1.33 -29.75
CA SER A 227 2.29 2.22 -30.25
C SER A 227 1.68 3.19 -31.27
N TYR A 228 2.13 4.45 -31.25
CA TYR A 228 1.68 5.42 -32.26
C TYR A 228 2.23 5.08 -33.64
N GLU A 229 3.55 4.86 -33.76
CA GLU A 229 4.18 4.63 -35.07
C GLU A 229 3.68 3.34 -35.72
N LYS A 230 3.62 2.24 -34.96
CA LYS A 230 3.16 0.93 -35.45
C LYS A 230 1.67 0.95 -35.81
N LEU A 231 0.85 1.64 -35.02
CA LEU A 231 -0.58 1.80 -35.36
C LEU A 231 -0.74 2.67 -36.61
N ALA A 232 0.03 3.75 -36.74
CA ALA A 232 0.00 4.61 -37.93
C ALA A 232 0.40 3.86 -39.19
N GLU A 233 1.43 3.00 -39.11
CA GLU A 233 1.84 2.12 -40.20
C GLU A 233 0.75 1.13 -40.59
N PHE A 234 0.11 0.47 -39.60
CA PHE A 234 -1.01 -0.44 -39.84
C PHE A 234 -2.20 0.28 -40.51
N MET A 235 -2.59 1.44 -39.98
CA MET A 235 -3.68 2.24 -40.54
C MET A 235 -3.39 2.66 -41.98
N LYS A 236 -2.17 3.10 -42.24
CA LYS A 236 -1.70 3.46 -43.58
C LYS A 236 -1.78 2.26 -44.54
N ALA A 237 -1.40 1.06 -44.07
CA ALA A 237 -1.51 -0.17 -44.86
C ALA A 237 -2.97 -0.55 -45.19
N LYS A 238 -3.92 -0.18 -44.32
CA LYS A 238 -5.37 -0.32 -44.55
C LYS A 238 -5.99 0.84 -45.34
N GLY A 239 -5.18 1.81 -45.80
CA GLY A 239 -5.65 2.97 -46.55
C GLY A 239 -6.30 4.07 -45.69
N VAL A 240 -6.19 3.99 -44.37
CA VAL A 240 -6.71 4.97 -43.43
C VAL A 240 -5.63 5.99 -43.08
N LYS A 241 -5.93 7.28 -43.26
CA LYS A 241 -5.08 8.37 -42.75
C LYS A 241 -5.61 8.80 -41.38
N LEU A 242 -4.78 8.68 -40.35
CA LEU A 242 -5.15 9.03 -38.96
C LEU A 242 -5.64 10.47 -38.83
N GLU A 243 -5.04 11.40 -39.58
CA GLU A 243 -5.44 12.82 -39.61
C GLU A 243 -6.91 13.03 -39.99
N ASN A 244 -7.49 12.12 -40.78
CA ASN A 244 -8.87 12.21 -41.25
C ASN A 244 -9.85 11.45 -40.36
N VAL A 245 -9.40 10.82 -39.29
CA VAL A 245 -10.30 10.20 -38.32
C VAL A 245 -10.79 11.32 -37.40
N LYS A 246 -12.10 11.36 -37.13
CA LYS A 246 -12.75 12.31 -36.22
C LYS A 246 -12.92 11.69 -34.84
N LYS A 247 -13.37 10.43 -34.78
CA LYS A 247 -13.61 9.71 -33.53
C LYS A 247 -13.17 8.26 -33.66
N PHE A 248 -12.65 7.73 -32.57
CA PHE A 248 -12.17 6.36 -32.49
C PHE A 248 -12.80 5.70 -31.26
N VAL A 249 -13.39 4.52 -31.46
CA VAL A 249 -14.00 3.75 -30.37
C VAL A 249 -13.65 2.27 -30.54
N ILE A 250 -13.21 1.64 -29.44
CA ILE A 250 -13.05 0.18 -29.39
C ILE A 250 -14.27 -0.42 -28.70
N ARG A 251 -14.94 -1.35 -29.38
CA ARG A 251 -16.04 -2.14 -28.83
C ARG A 251 -15.75 -3.62 -29.08
N LEU A 252 -15.64 -4.39 -27.99
CA LEU A 252 -15.35 -5.84 -28.05
C LEU A 252 -14.08 -6.14 -28.86
N GLU A 253 -14.23 -6.76 -30.04
CA GLU A 253 -13.14 -7.18 -30.93
C GLU A 253 -12.96 -6.25 -32.13
N THR A 254 -13.69 -5.12 -32.21
CA THR A 254 -13.59 -4.20 -33.34
C THR A 254 -13.18 -2.79 -32.94
N MET A 255 -12.42 -2.16 -33.83
CA MET A 255 -11.98 -0.79 -33.78
C MET A 255 -12.79 0.00 -34.82
N GLN A 256 -13.63 0.91 -34.33
CA GLN A 256 -14.54 1.70 -35.15
C GLN A 256 -13.99 3.13 -35.28
N LEU A 257 -13.84 3.57 -36.52
CA LEU A 257 -13.30 4.88 -36.90
C LEU A 257 -14.40 5.68 -37.59
N GLU A 258 -14.80 6.80 -37.01
CA GLU A 258 -15.65 7.79 -37.66
C GLU A 258 -14.72 8.75 -38.42
N MET A 259 -14.82 8.80 -39.75
CA MET A 259 -13.98 9.66 -40.59
C MET A 259 -14.58 11.07 -40.72
N GLU A 260 -13.75 12.08 -40.97
CA GLU A 260 -14.18 13.47 -41.17
C GLU A 260 -15.11 13.66 -42.39
N ASP A 261 -14.95 12.83 -43.42
CA ASP A 261 -15.78 12.82 -44.62
C ASP A 261 -17.09 12.05 -44.44
N GLY A 262 -17.35 11.52 -43.24
CA GLY A 262 -18.64 10.97 -42.82
C GLY A 262 -18.86 9.48 -43.12
N HIS A 263 -17.87 8.75 -43.63
CA HIS A 263 -17.93 7.29 -43.68
C HIS A 263 -17.27 6.65 -42.45
N ASP A 264 -17.75 5.47 -42.05
CA ASP A 264 -17.17 4.72 -40.94
C ASP A 264 -16.27 3.60 -41.46
N VAL A 265 -15.13 3.38 -40.80
CA VAL A 265 -14.23 2.25 -41.06
C VAL A 265 -14.22 1.35 -39.83
N GLU A 266 -14.42 0.05 -40.04
CA GLU A 266 -14.35 -0.96 -39.00
C GLU A 266 -13.16 -1.89 -39.26
N LEU A 267 -12.31 -2.04 -38.25
CA LEU A 267 -11.11 -2.87 -38.27
C LEU A 267 -11.18 -3.95 -37.19
N ASP A 268 -10.75 -5.17 -37.51
CA ASP A 268 -10.63 -6.25 -36.53
C ASP A 268 -9.40 -5.99 -35.63
N LEU A 269 -9.60 -5.99 -34.31
CA LEU A 269 -8.51 -5.82 -33.35
C LEU A 269 -7.48 -6.93 -33.45
N ARG A 270 -7.85 -8.15 -33.87
CA ARG A 270 -6.91 -9.25 -34.05
C ARG A 270 -5.88 -8.94 -35.12
N GLU A 271 -6.27 -8.28 -36.21
CA GLU A 271 -5.33 -7.86 -37.24
C GLU A 271 -4.35 -6.80 -36.72
N VAL A 272 -4.82 -5.89 -35.86
CA VAL A 272 -3.98 -4.89 -35.20
C VAL A 272 -2.98 -5.55 -34.25
N GLU A 273 -3.41 -6.60 -33.54
CA GLU A 273 -2.58 -7.41 -32.65
C GLU A 273 -1.51 -8.19 -33.42
N GLU A 274 -1.89 -8.87 -34.52
CA GLU A 274 -0.99 -9.62 -35.39
C GLU A 274 0.02 -8.72 -36.11
N ALA A 275 -0.35 -7.46 -36.38
CA ALA A 275 0.56 -6.45 -36.90
C ALA A 275 1.57 -5.93 -35.85
N GLY A 276 1.49 -6.35 -34.59
CA GLY A 276 2.42 -5.95 -33.53
C GLY A 276 2.24 -4.51 -33.05
N ALA A 277 1.07 -3.88 -33.30
CA ALA A 277 0.82 -2.50 -32.90
C ALA A 277 0.49 -2.34 -31.41
N VAL A 278 0.10 -3.42 -30.73
CA VAL A 278 -0.11 -3.41 -29.27
C VAL A 278 1.21 -3.25 -28.56
N TRP A 279 1.26 -2.33 -27.59
CA TRP A 279 2.44 -2.16 -26.75
C TRP A 279 2.69 -3.41 -25.91
N ASP A 280 3.89 -4.02 -26.00
CA ASP A 280 4.16 -5.37 -25.47
C ASP A 280 3.86 -5.52 -23.97
N GLY A 281 4.18 -4.49 -23.18
CA GLY A 281 3.86 -4.49 -21.75
C GLY A 281 2.37 -4.62 -21.44
N CYS A 282 1.46 -4.38 -22.39
CA CYS A 282 0.03 -4.58 -22.21
C CYS A 282 -0.33 -6.05 -21.99
N TYR A 283 0.39 -6.99 -22.59
CA TYR A 283 0.14 -8.42 -22.46
C TYR A 283 0.41 -8.92 -21.04
N ILE A 284 1.40 -8.32 -20.36
CA ILE A 284 1.75 -8.68 -18.99
C ILE A 284 1.07 -7.76 -17.94
N CYS A 285 0.05 -6.98 -18.30
CA CYS A 285 -0.72 -6.14 -17.37
C CYS A 285 -1.94 -6.88 -16.81
N ARG A 286 -2.15 -6.79 -15.48
CA ARG A 286 -3.22 -7.51 -14.76
C ARG A 286 -4.41 -6.65 -14.34
N ASP A 287 -4.35 -5.35 -14.58
CA ASP A 287 -5.36 -4.40 -14.11
C ASP A 287 -6.10 -3.77 -15.29
N ALA A 288 -7.41 -4.00 -15.33
CA ALA A 288 -8.29 -3.46 -16.35
C ALA A 288 -9.08 -2.24 -15.86
N VAL A 289 -9.21 -2.05 -14.55
CA VAL A 289 -10.19 -1.15 -13.93
C VAL A 289 -9.54 -0.18 -12.95
N SER A 290 -8.22 -0.02 -12.99
CA SER A 290 -7.46 0.90 -12.15
C SER A 290 -7.76 0.70 -10.66
N LYS A 291 -7.47 -0.48 -10.11
CA LYS A 291 -7.89 -0.90 -8.76
C LYS A 291 -7.37 0.01 -7.64
N LEU A 292 -6.28 0.73 -7.88
CA LEU A 292 -5.62 1.62 -6.91
C LEU A 292 -5.97 3.11 -7.10
N ALA A 293 -6.89 3.47 -7.98
CA ALA A 293 -7.35 4.85 -8.15
C ALA A 293 -8.18 5.31 -6.93
N ASP A 294 -8.53 6.60 -6.86
CA ASP A 294 -9.56 7.10 -5.94
C ASP A 294 -10.95 6.93 -6.57
N VAL A 295 -11.06 7.21 -7.87
CA VAL A 295 -12.22 6.91 -8.70
C VAL A 295 -11.73 6.15 -9.93
N SER A 296 -12.36 5.03 -10.26
CA SER A 296 -12.15 4.41 -11.58
C SER A 296 -13.29 4.75 -12.53
N ALA A 297 -13.00 4.90 -13.82
CA ALA A 297 -13.97 5.31 -14.82
C ALA A 297 -13.84 4.51 -16.11
N GLY A 298 -14.95 4.07 -16.68
CA GLY A 298 -14.95 3.42 -17.99
C GLY A 298 -16.32 3.22 -18.59
N TYR A 299 -16.36 2.63 -19.78
CA TYR A 299 -17.58 2.51 -20.58
C TYR A 299 -18.44 1.27 -20.24
N THR A 300 -17.82 0.20 -19.74
CA THR A 300 -18.52 -1.07 -19.47
C THR A 300 -19.21 -1.03 -18.12
N GLY A 301 -20.40 -1.64 -18.05
CA GLY A 301 -21.24 -1.66 -16.84
C GLY A 301 -22.42 -0.69 -16.89
N THR A 302 -22.48 0.20 -17.88
CA THR A 302 -23.55 1.22 -18.02
C THR A 302 -24.09 1.27 -19.44
N SER A 303 -25.27 1.90 -19.61
CA SER A 303 -25.86 2.17 -20.92
C SER A 303 -25.02 3.16 -21.74
N LYS A 304 -25.30 3.25 -23.05
CA LYS A 304 -24.69 4.25 -23.95
C LYS A 304 -24.82 5.67 -23.37
N ASP A 305 -23.78 6.48 -23.53
CA ASP A 305 -23.68 7.86 -23.05
C ASP A 305 -23.62 8.02 -21.52
N TRP A 306 -23.34 6.92 -20.81
CA TRP A 306 -23.06 6.91 -19.37
C TRP A 306 -21.71 6.27 -19.08
N THR A 307 -20.93 6.90 -18.21
CA THR A 307 -19.66 6.42 -17.71
C THR A 307 -19.92 5.61 -16.44
N THR A 308 -19.41 4.40 -16.35
CA THR A 308 -19.33 3.68 -15.08
C THR A 308 -18.25 4.31 -14.21
N LEU A 309 -18.63 4.83 -13.05
CA LEU A 309 -17.72 5.30 -12.01
C LEU A 309 -17.69 4.32 -10.84
N ILE A 310 -16.48 3.95 -10.42
CA ILE A 310 -16.24 3.14 -9.23
C ILE A 310 -15.55 4.02 -8.19
N ALA A 311 -16.25 4.37 -7.11
CA ALA A 311 -15.64 5.00 -5.94
C ALA A 311 -14.79 3.96 -5.21
N ARG A 312 -13.46 4.10 -5.28
CA ARG A 312 -12.52 3.11 -4.73
C ARG A 312 -12.32 3.23 -3.23
N ASN A 313 -12.42 4.46 -2.72
CA ASN A 313 -12.23 4.79 -1.32
C ASN A 313 -13.16 5.95 -0.92
N ALA A 314 -13.17 6.29 0.37
CA ALA A 314 -13.99 7.37 0.92
C ALA A 314 -13.81 8.70 0.19
N LYS A 315 -12.57 9.01 -0.22
CA LYS A 315 -12.23 10.23 -0.94
C LYS A 315 -12.83 10.28 -2.36
N GLY A 316 -12.82 9.15 -3.06
CA GLY A 316 -13.47 9.04 -4.36
C GLY A 316 -14.99 9.12 -4.27
N LEU A 317 -15.58 8.53 -3.22
CA LEU A 317 -17.01 8.63 -2.95
C LEU A 317 -17.41 10.08 -2.67
N GLU A 318 -16.69 10.76 -1.79
CA GLU A 318 -16.91 12.18 -1.47
C GLU A 318 -16.81 13.08 -2.71
N LEU A 319 -15.84 12.81 -3.60
CA LEU A 319 -15.71 13.56 -4.85
C LEU A 319 -16.95 13.40 -5.75
N ILE A 320 -17.43 12.17 -5.94
CA ILE A 320 -18.61 11.89 -6.78
C ILE A 320 -19.84 12.56 -6.19
N ASP A 321 -20.11 12.36 -4.89
CA ASP A 321 -21.28 12.90 -4.22
C ASP A 321 -21.26 14.45 -4.22
N ALA A 322 -20.08 15.05 -4.04
CA ALA A 322 -19.95 16.52 -4.06
C ALA A 322 -20.12 17.10 -5.47
N ALA A 323 -19.59 16.46 -6.51
CA ALA A 323 -19.77 16.89 -7.89
C ALA A 323 -21.21 16.75 -8.38
N GLU A 324 -21.91 15.67 -7.96
CA GLU A 324 -23.34 15.50 -8.22
C GLU A 324 -24.16 16.61 -7.55
N LYS A 325 -23.91 16.86 -6.25
CA LYS A 325 -24.60 17.90 -5.50
C LYS A 325 -24.35 19.31 -6.06
N ALA A 326 -23.16 19.54 -6.62
CA ALA A 326 -22.80 20.80 -7.28
C ALA A 326 -23.35 20.91 -8.71
N GLY A 327 -24.00 19.88 -9.25
CA GLY A 327 -24.61 19.89 -10.59
C GLY A 327 -23.62 19.75 -11.74
N TYR A 328 -22.42 19.19 -11.50
CA TYR A 328 -21.45 18.90 -12.56
C TYR A 328 -21.73 17.57 -13.27
N ILE A 329 -22.28 16.61 -12.52
CA ILE A 329 -22.66 15.30 -13.03
C ILE A 329 -24.07 14.91 -12.61
N GLU A 330 -24.71 14.10 -13.44
CA GLU A 330 -25.92 13.34 -13.12
C GLU A 330 -25.52 11.90 -12.85
N THR A 331 -26.06 11.25 -11.80
CA THR A 331 -25.79 9.84 -11.51
C THR A 331 -27.01 8.93 -11.68
N SER A 332 -26.73 7.65 -11.93
CA SER A 332 -27.70 6.55 -11.99
C SER A 332 -27.19 5.38 -11.16
N SER A 333 -28.11 4.68 -10.49
CA SER A 333 -27.81 3.44 -9.76
C SER A 333 -27.71 2.20 -10.66
N GLU A 334 -28.04 2.33 -11.95
CA GLU A 334 -28.03 1.22 -12.90
C GLU A 334 -26.59 0.89 -13.34
N VAL A 335 -26.00 -0.12 -12.70
CA VAL A 335 -24.67 -0.64 -13.04
C VAL A 335 -24.69 -2.17 -13.12
N GLU A 336 -24.30 -2.72 -14.26
CA GLU A 336 -24.15 -4.16 -14.51
C GLU A 336 -22.75 -4.63 -14.08
N VAL A 337 -22.60 -5.01 -12.81
CA VAL A 337 -21.31 -5.43 -12.24
C VAL A 337 -20.70 -6.63 -12.97
N ASP A 338 -21.51 -7.61 -13.38
CA ASP A 338 -21.06 -8.81 -14.09
C ASP A 338 -20.31 -8.48 -15.39
N ARG A 339 -20.73 -7.43 -16.11
CA ARG A 339 -20.04 -6.96 -17.33
C ARG A 339 -18.67 -6.35 -17.02
N ILE A 340 -18.52 -5.71 -15.87
CA ILE A 340 -17.25 -5.15 -15.41
C ILE A 340 -16.32 -6.30 -14.99
N GLU A 341 -16.85 -7.32 -14.31
CA GLU A 341 -16.10 -8.52 -13.94
C GLU A 341 -15.64 -9.31 -15.17
N GLU A 342 -16.51 -9.47 -16.18
CA GLU A 342 -16.16 -10.11 -17.45
C GLU A 342 -15.05 -9.35 -18.16
N PHE A 343 -15.15 -8.02 -18.26
CA PHE A 343 -14.11 -7.16 -18.84
C PHE A 343 -12.76 -7.31 -18.12
N ALA A 344 -12.75 -7.29 -16.79
CA ALA A 344 -11.56 -7.54 -16.00
C ALA A 344 -11.02 -8.98 -16.17
N GLY A 345 -11.92 -9.95 -16.33
CA GLY A 345 -11.59 -11.35 -16.61
C GLY A 345 -10.91 -11.54 -17.96
N HIS A 346 -11.32 -10.82 -19.01
CA HIS A 346 -10.63 -10.86 -20.30
C HIS A 346 -9.17 -10.40 -20.18
N LYS A 347 -8.92 -9.35 -19.41
CA LYS A 347 -7.56 -8.85 -19.17
C LYS A 347 -6.69 -9.90 -18.49
N MET A 348 -7.23 -10.56 -17.48
CA MET A 348 -6.55 -11.66 -16.78
C MET A 348 -6.28 -12.86 -17.70
N ARG A 349 -7.26 -13.29 -18.52
CA ARG A 349 -7.04 -14.36 -19.50
C ARG A 349 -5.93 -14.04 -20.51
N SER A 350 -5.85 -12.78 -20.96
CA SER A 350 -4.75 -12.33 -21.83
C SER A 350 -3.40 -12.41 -21.12
N PHE A 351 -3.35 -12.02 -19.85
CA PHE A 351 -2.15 -12.12 -19.02
C PHE A 351 -1.73 -13.58 -18.79
N ASP A 352 -2.67 -14.47 -18.45
CA ASP A 352 -2.38 -15.88 -18.18
C ASP A 352 -1.82 -16.58 -19.43
N ARG A 353 -2.35 -16.24 -20.61
CA ARG A 353 -1.84 -16.73 -21.90
C ARG A 353 -0.40 -16.26 -22.14
N GLU A 354 -0.12 -14.97 -21.94
CA GLU A 354 1.23 -14.43 -22.11
C GLU A 354 2.21 -15.03 -21.10
N LEU A 355 1.79 -15.19 -19.84
CA LEU A 355 2.59 -15.80 -18.79
C LEU A 355 2.96 -17.24 -19.16
N LYS A 356 1.98 -18.03 -19.64
CA LYS A 356 2.21 -19.39 -20.11
C LYS A 356 3.21 -19.43 -21.27
N ASN A 357 3.04 -18.59 -22.29
CA ASN A 357 3.96 -18.51 -23.43
C ASN A 357 5.39 -18.21 -22.96
N ARG A 358 5.56 -17.24 -22.06
CA ARG A 358 6.89 -16.89 -21.51
C ARG A 358 7.52 -18.04 -20.74
N LEU A 359 6.73 -18.78 -19.94
CA LEU A 359 7.23 -19.95 -19.21
C LEU A 359 7.66 -21.07 -20.17
N GLU A 360 6.88 -21.32 -21.22
CA GLU A 360 7.19 -22.34 -22.25
C GLU A 360 8.43 -21.99 -23.06
N GLU A 361 8.64 -20.70 -23.34
CA GLU A 361 9.80 -20.18 -24.08
C GLU A 361 11.00 -19.85 -23.17
N GLU A 362 10.93 -20.16 -21.88
CA GLU A 362 11.96 -19.83 -20.87
C GLU A 362 12.35 -18.34 -20.83
N LYS A 363 11.41 -17.45 -21.21
CA LYS A 363 11.60 -16.00 -21.15
C LYS A 363 11.60 -15.52 -19.68
N PRO A 364 12.52 -14.63 -19.28
CA PRO A 364 12.57 -14.15 -17.90
C PRO A 364 11.28 -13.44 -17.45
N ILE A 365 10.82 -13.77 -16.25
CA ILE A 365 9.62 -13.19 -15.60
C ILE A 365 10.01 -12.63 -14.23
N LYS A 366 9.56 -11.41 -13.91
CA LYS A 366 9.86 -10.76 -12.62
C LYS A 366 8.84 -11.03 -11.52
N PHE A 367 7.71 -11.66 -11.84
CA PHE A 367 6.60 -11.91 -10.91
C PHE A 367 6.26 -10.66 -10.09
N TYR A 368 6.21 -9.50 -10.75
CA TYR A 368 6.13 -8.18 -10.10
C TYR A 368 4.90 -8.05 -9.17
N TRP A 369 3.87 -8.84 -9.46
CA TRP A 369 2.61 -8.93 -8.74
C TRP A 369 2.66 -9.78 -7.48
N ALA A 370 3.72 -10.57 -7.25
CA ALA A 370 3.78 -11.46 -6.08
C ALA A 370 3.58 -10.69 -4.76
N ARG A 371 4.04 -9.42 -4.71
CA ARG A 371 3.89 -8.51 -3.57
C ARG A 371 2.56 -7.76 -3.52
N ASP A 372 1.63 -8.04 -4.44
CA ASP A 372 0.22 -7.64 -4.32
C ASP A 372 -0.47 -8.36 -3.19
N TYR A 373 0.07 -9.51 -2.78
CA TYR A 373 -0.37 -10.23 -1.61
C TYR A 373 0.48 -9.87 -0.39
N PRO A 374 -0.15 -9.65 0.76
CA PRO A 374 0.59 -9.46 1.98
C PRO A 374 1.35 -10.72 2.38
N GLY A 375 2.52 -10.55 2.96
CA GLY A 375 3.31 -11.67 3.50
C GLY A 375 4.13 -12.43 2.45
N VAL A 376 4.01 -12.06 1.18
CA VAL A 376 4.80 -12.64 0.08
C VAL A 376 6.07 -11.84 -0.13
N ARG A 377 7.21 -12.53 -0.15
CA ARG A 377 8.55 -11.92 -0.29
C ARG A 377 9.50 -12.84 -1.06
N PRO A 378 10.42 -12.27 -1.85
CA PRO A 378 11.40 -13.06 -2.61
C PRO A 378 12.43 -13.70 -1.68
N GLU A 379 12.87 -14.90 -2.07
CA GLU A 379 13.96 -15.67 -1.48
C GLU A 379 15.23 -15.55 -2.34
N ALA A 380 16.39 -15.88 -1.76
CA ALA A 380 17.67 -15.81 -2.46
C ALA A 380 17.77 -16.75 -3.68
N LYS A 381 16.97 -17.82 -3.71
CA LYS A 381 16.97 -18.82 -4.79
C LYS A 381 16.06 -18.45 -5.97
N GLY A 382 15.43 -17.27 -5.96
CA GLY A 382 14.50 -16.84 -7.01
C GLY A 382 13.03 -17.27 -6.81
N THR A 383 12.75 -18.00 -5.72
CA THR A 383 11.41 -18.35 -5.23
C THR A 383 10.86 -17.31 -4.26
N PHE A 384 9.71 -17.57 -3.65
CA PHE A 384 9.06 -16.71 -2.67
C PHE A 384 8.70 -17.50 -1.41
N PHE A 385 8.76 -16.82 -0.27
CA PHE A 385 8.10 -17.30 0.94
C PHE A 385 6.76 -16.61 1.13
N VAL A 386 5.79 -17.34 1.70
CA VAL A 386 4.46 -16.82 2.03
C VAL A 386 4.25 -16.90 3.54
N LYS A 387 4.23 -15.73 4.20
CA LYS A 387 3.97 -15.61 5.63
C LYS A 387 2.49 -15.65 5.95
N ILE A 388 2.10 -16.67 6.69
CA ILE A 388 0.74 -16.89 7.17
C ILE A 388 0.57 -16.32 8.57
N ARG A 389 -0.55 -15.63 8.80
CA ARG A 389 -0.88 -14.93 10.04
C ARG A 389 -1.27 -15.91 11.13
N THR A 390 -0.42 -16.04 12.13
CA THR A 390 -0.72 -16.69 13.41
C THR A 390 -0.77 -15.61 14.50
N ALA A 391 -1.95 -15.03 14.69
CA ALA A 391 -2.13 -13.75 15.38
C ALA A 391 -1.38 -13.60 16.73
N SER A 392 -1.41 -14.62 17.60
CA SER A 392 -0.65 -14.64 18.87
C SER A 392 0.26 -15.87 19.02
N GLY A 393 0.55 -16.54 17.91
CA GLY A 393 1.25 -17.81 17.87
C GLY A 393 0.45 -19.04 18.34
N LEU A 394 -0.79 -18.84 18.81
CA LEU A 394 -1.69 -19.93 19.20
C LEU A 394 -2.58 -20.31 18.02
N VAL A 395 -2.52 -21.56 17.59
CA VAL A 395 -3.33 -22.14 16.50
C VAL A 395 -3.80 -23.54 16.89
N ASN A 396 -4.85 -24.04 16.23
CA ASN A 396 -5.31 -25.42 16.39
C ASN A 396 -4.59 -26.38 15.42
N HIS A 397 -4.79 -27.69 15.58
CA HIS A 397 -4.14 -28.70 14.72
C HIS A 397 -4.61 -28.64 13.26
N ASP A 398 -5.88 -28.28 13.01
CA ASP A 398 -6.45 -28.14 11.66
C ASP A 398 -5.74 -27.03 10.86
N TYR A 399 -5.44 -25.90 11.52
CA TYR A 399 -4.66 -24.82 10.94
C TYR A 399 -3.29 -25.32 10.45
N LEU A 400 -2.56 -26.07 11.29
CA LEU A 400 -1.25 -26.60 10.91
C LEU A 400 -1.34 -27.64 9.80
N ALA A 401 -2.38 -28.49 9.80
CA ALA A 401 -2.61 -29.47 8.74
C ALA A 401 -2.84 -28.79 7.38
N LYS A 402 -3.68 -27.75 7.33
CA LYS A 402 -3.92 -26.94 6.13
C LYS A 402 -2.63 -26.28 5.61
N VAL A 403 -1.82 -25.71 6.51
CA VAL A 403 -0.55 -25.08 6.13
C VAL A 403 0.45 -26.10 5.58
N ALA A 404 0.54 -27.29 6.18
CA ALA A 404 1.40 -28.36 5.69
C ALA A 404 0.97 -28.91 4.32
N GLU A 405 -0.34 -28.97 4.05
CA GLU A 405 -0.88 -29.32 2.73
C GLU A 405 -0.46 -28.30 1.67
N LEU A 406 -0.65 -27.00 1.95
CA LEU A 406 -0.28 -25.92 1.05
C LEU A 406 1.23 -25.89 0.77
N ALA A 407 2.06 -26.09 1.80
CA ALA A 407 3.52 -26.15 1.64
C ALA A 407 3.97 -27.28 0.73
N ARG A 408 3.32 -28.45 0.82
CA ARG A 408 3.61 -29.60 -0.05
C ARG A 408 3.15 -29.37 -1.50
N LYS A 409 2.02 -28.70 -1.69
CA LYS A 409 1.41 -28.47 -3.01
C LYS A 409 2.09 -27.34 -3.78
N TYR A 410 2.41 -26.24 -3.10
CA TYR A 410 2.85 -24.99 -3.74
C TYR A 410 4.30 -24.61 -3.46
N GLY A 411 4.85 -25.00 -2.31
CA GLY A 411 6.24 -24.72 -1.92
C GLY A 411 7.18 -25.92 -2.12
N ASP A 412 8.30 -25.92 -1.40
CA ASP A 412 9.25 -27.03 -1.38
C ASP A 412 8.99 -28.06 -0.27
N GLY A 413 7.85 -27.94 0.42
CA GLY A 413 7.47 -28.77 1.56
C GLY A 413 8.00 -28.27 2.92
N SER A 414 8.85 -27.25 2.94
CA SER A 414 9.42 -26.70 4.18
C SER A 414 8.53 -25.61 4.78
N LEU A 415 8.54 -25.57 6.12
CA LEU A 415 7.86 -24.55 6.92
C LEU A 415 8.86 -23.92 7.89
N GLU A 416 8.84 -22.60 8.01
CA GLU A 416 9.63 -21.87 9.01
C GLU A 416 8.74 -21.21 10.06
N ALA A 417 9.01 -21.51 11.34
CA ALA A 417 8.41 -20.81 12.45
C ALA A 417 9.26 -19.58 12.81
N THR A 418 8.70 -18.39 12.62
CA THR A 418 9.43 -17.14 12.82
C THR A 418 9.56 -16.77 14.30
N THR A 419 10.54 -15.93 14.63
CA THR A 419 10.74 -15.37 15.98
C THR A 419 9.55 -14.54 16.51
N ARG A 420 8.59 -14.20 15.64
CA ARG A 420 7.34 -13.50 15.99
C ARG A 420 6.12 -14.39 15.88
N GLN A 421 6.36 -15.70 15.97
CA GLN A 421 5.35 -16.76 16.06
C GLN A 421 4.52 -16.98 14.80
N SER A 422 4.80 -16.30 13.68
CA SER A 422 4.26 -16.56 12.31
C SER A 422 4.85 -17.82 11.69
N ILE A 423 4.12 -18.42 10.74
CA ILE A 423 4.56 -19.57 9.94
C ILE A 423 4.75 -19.12 8.49
N GLU A 424 5.87 -19.49 7.89
CA GLU A 424 6.18 -19.20 6.48
C GLU A 424 6.20 -20.52 5.69
N ILE A 425 5.52 -20.52 4.54
CA ILE A 425 5.72 -21.53 3.49
C ILE A 425 6.91 -21.08 2.66
N GLN A 426 7.92 -21.94 2.50
CA GLN A 426 9.14 -21.64 1.75
C GLN A 426 9.10 -22.21 0.32
N GLY A 427 9.93 -21.65 -0.56
CA GLY A 427 10.23 -22.23 -1.86
C GLY A 427 9.06 -22.19 -2.84
N VAL A 428 8.17 -21.20 -2.74
CA VAL A 428 7.01 -21.06 -3.63
C VAL A 428 7.46 -20.45 -4.97
N PRO A 429 7.30 -21.14 -6.11
CA PRO A 429 7.54 -20.55 -7.43
C PRO A 429 6.60 -19.36 -7.70
N GLY A 430 7.09 -18.36 -8.43
CA GLY A 430 6.35 -17.12 -8.65
C GLY A 430 5.02 -17.31 -9.38
N GLU A 431 4.97 -18.25 -10.32
CA GLU A 431 3.79 -18.62 -11.10
C GLU A 431 2.70 -19.30 -10.26
N LYS A 432 3.07 -19.87 -9.12
CA LYS A 432 2.16 -20.56 -8.20
C LYS A 432 1.56 -19.64 -7.12
N ILE A 433 1.99 -18.37 -7.06
CA ILE A 433 1.58 -17.45 -6.00
C ILE A 433 0.08 -17.19 -6.04
N ASP A 434 -0.50 -16.90 -7.20
CA ASP A 434 -1.93 -16.60 -7.29
C ASP A 434 -2.79 -17.80 -6.86
N ASP A 435 -2.45 -19.01 -7.31
CA ASP A 435 -3.14 -20.25 -6.94
C ASP A 435 -3.02 -20.56 -5.45
N LEU A 436 -1.81 -20.43 -4.89
CA LEU A 436 -1.58 -20.61 -3.45
C LEU A 436 -2.42 -19.63 -2.65
N MET A 437 -2.43 -18.35 -3.05
CA MET A 437 -3.16 -17.32 -2.31
C MET A 437 -4.68 -17.53 -2.38
N ALA A 438 -5.21 -17.94 -3.54
CA ALA A 438 -6.63 -18.28 -3.69
C ALA A 438 -7.04 -19.43 -2.76
N GLU A 439 -6.33 -20.57 -2.80
CA GLU A 439 -6.64 -21.72 -1.95
C GLU A 439 -6.40 -21.44 -0.46
N LEU A 440 -5.37 -20.65 -0.13
CA LEU A 440 -5.09 -20.22 1.24
C LEU A 440 -6.28 -19.44 1.81
N TYR A 441 -6.84 -18.49 1.06
CA TYR A 441 -8.02 -17.73 1.50
C TYR A 441 -9.28 -18.59 1.55
N GLU A 442 -9.49 -19.50 0.60
CA GLU A 442 -10.61 -20.45 0.59
C GLU A 442 -10.61 -21.33 1.85
N LYS A 443 -9.43 -21.79 2.29
CA LYS A 443 -9.26 -22.58 3.53
C LYS A 443 -9.44 -21.76 4.82
N GLY A 444 -9.74 -20.46 4.71
CA GLY A 444 -9.96 -19.53 5.83
C GLY A 444 -8.66 -19.04 6.48
N LEU A 445 -7.51 -19.23 5.83
CA LEU A 445 -6.23 -18.71 6.30
C LEU A 445 -6.07 -17.26 5.84
N MET A 446 -5.17 -16.52 6.48
CA MET A 446 -4.82 -15.16 6.08
C MET A 446 -3.32 -15.00 6.09
N THR A 447 -2.79 -14.20 5.17
CA THR A 447 -1.38 -13.82 5.18
C THR A 447 -1.16 -12.48 5.87
N ILE A 448 0.09 -12.22 6.26
CA ILE A 448 0.47 -10.97 6.92
C ILE A 448 1.84 -10.53 6.43
N GLY A 449 1.95 -9.26 5.99
CA GLY A 449 3.22 -8.67 5.58
C GLY A 449 4.28 -8.72 6.69
N MET A 450 4.23 -7.75 7.60
CA MET A 450 5.11 -7.73 8.76
C MET A 450 4.31 -8.17 9.98
N GLY A 451 4.64 -9.34 10.55
CA GLY A 451 4.10 -9.78 11.83
C GLY A 451 4.56 -8.82 12.93
N TYR A 452 3.71 -7.87 13.32
CA TYR A 452 4.10 -6.80 14.25
C TYR A 452 3.88 -7.15 15.70
N VAL A 453 3.17 -8.22 16.06
CA VAL A 453 2.88 -8.51 17.48
C VAL A 453 3.44 -9.86 17.86
N VAL A 454 4.02 -9.96 19.06
CA VAL A 454 4.44 -11.21 19.67
C VAL A 454 3.98 -11.21 21.12
N ALA A 455 3.47 -12.34 21.60
CA ALA A 455 2.92 -12.45 22.95
C ALA A 455 3.40 -13.69 23.68
N CYS A 456 3.69 -13.54 24.97
CA CYS A 456 3.89 -14.69 25.86
C CYS A 456 2.55 -15.40 26.12
N PRO A 457 2.55 -16.55 26.82
CA PRO A 457 1.33 -17.31 27.10
C PRO A 457 0.24 -16.56 27.90
N GLY A 458 0.62 -15.55 28.71
CA GLY A 458 -0.33 -14.74 29.48
C GLY A 458 -1.07 -15.53 30.56
N ILE A 459 -2.13 -14.94 31.13
CA ILE A 459 -2.98 -15.61 32.14
C ILE A 459 -3.70 -16.85 31.59
N ALA A 460 -3.87 -16.96 30.28
CA ALA A 460 -4.54 -18.09 29.65
C ALA A 460 -3.82 -19.44 29.90
N TYR A 461 -2.48 -19.42 29.99
CA TYR A 461 -1.67 -20.64 30.09
C TYR A 461 -0.51 -20.57 31.08
N CYS A 462 -0.18 -19.39 31.62
CA CYS A 462 0.95 -19.23 32.53
C CYS A 462 0.46 -18.86 33.94
N PRO A 463 0.87 -19.61 34.99
CA PRO A 463 0.51 -19.27 36.37
C PRO A 463 1.11 -17.93 36.83
N GLU A 464 2.15 -17.46 36.16
CA GLU A 464 2.77 -16.17 36.43
C GLU A 464 2.05 -14.97 35.82
N GLY A 465 1.14 -15.21 34.88
CA GLY A 465 0.42 -14.14 34.17
C GLY A 465 -0.34 -13.24 35.14
N LEU A 466 -0.27 -11.92 34.91
CA LEU A 466 -1.11 -10.93 35.59
C LEU A 466 -2.26 -10.47 34.68
N VAL A 467 -2.02 -10.40 33.37
CA VAL A 467 -2.96 -9.88 32.38
C VAL A 467 -3.08 -10.80 31.17
N GLU A 468 -4.14 -10.59 30.39
CA GLU A 468 -4.35 -11.30 29.15
C GLU A 468 -3.49 -10.75 28.01
N THR A 469 -2.86 -11.65 27.23
CA THR A 469 -1.89 -11.32 26.19
C THR A 469 -2.26 -11.84 24.80
N LYS A 470 -2.90 -13.01 24.67
CA LYS A 470 -3.19 -13.66 23.39
C LYS A 470 -4.29 -12.95 22.62
N GLN A 471 -5.43 -12.70 23.25
CA GLN A 471 -6.53 -11.94 22.68
C GLN A 471 -6.09 -10.50 22.36
N LEU A 472 -5.35 -9.86 23.26
CA LEU A 472 -4.80 -8.51 23.02
C LEU A 472 -3.89 -8.50 21.80
N ALA A 473 -3.03 -9.51 21.63
CA ALA A 473 -2.18 -9.63 20.45
C ALA A 473 -2.99 -9.82 19.16
N ASN A 474 -4.07 -10.60 19.21
CA ASN A 474 -4.92 -10.83 18.05
C ASN A 474 -5.58 -9.54 17.54
N GLU A 475 -6.07 -8.71 18.47
CA GLU A 475 -6.74 -7.45 18.17
C GLU A 475 -5.75 -6.36 17.73
N LEU A 476 -4.61 -6.21 18.42
CA LEU A 476 -3.56 -5.29 17.98
C LEU A 476 -3.00 -5.67 16.61
N THR A 477 -2.91 -6.98 16.32
CA THR A 477 -2.54 -7.43 14.97
C THR A 477 -3.58 -6.98 13.96
N ALA A 478 -4.88 -7.13 14.23
CA ALA A 478 -5.91 -6.68 13.28
C ALA A 478 -5.87 -5.16 13.04
N GLU A 479 -5.66 -4.38 14.10
CA GLU A 479 -5.67 -2.91 14.05
C GLU A 479 -4.44 -2.29 13.36
N PHE A 480 -3.27 -2.88 13.58
CA PHE A 480 -1.98 -2.32 13.15
C PHE A 480 -1.32 -3.14 12.02
N VAL A 481 -2.01 -4.15 11.49
CA VAL A 481 -1.53 -4.95 10.36
C VAL A 481 -1.15 -4.03 9.22
N GLN A 482 0.12 -4.13 8.82
CA GLN A 482 0.65 -3.58 7.58
C GLN A 482 0.39 -2.07 7.36
N ARG A 483 0.25 -1.29 8.45
CA ARG A 483 0.25 0.16 8.29
C ARG A 483 1.50 0.59 7.55
N LEU A 484 1.39 1.58 6.66
CA LEU A 484 2.56 2.26 6.08
C LEU A 484 3.24 3.07 7.17
N THR A 485 3.80 2.38 8.15
CA THR A 485 4.78 2.98 9.02
C THR A 485 6.04 3.12 8.19
N PRO A 486 6.62 4.32 8.11
CA PRO A 486 8.03 4.50 7.88
C PRO A 486 8.99 3.31 7.81
N HIS A 487 9.10 2.59 8.93
CA HIS A 487 9.86 1.37 9.09
C HIS A 487 9.12 0.51 10.13
N LYS A 488 9.45 -0.79 10.24
CA LYS A 488 8.72 -1.75 11.08
C LYS A 488 8.57 -1.27 12.54
N MET A 489 7.32 -1.21 13.04
CA MET A 489 6.98 -0.97 14.45
C MET A 489 6.56 -2.27 15.12
N LYS A 490 7.48 -2.91 15.84
CA LYS A 490 7.27 -4.19 16.52
C LYS A 490 6.69 -3.98 17.92
N ILE A 491 5.67 -4.78 18.23
CA ILE A 491 4.94 -4.80 19.49
C ILE A 491 5.25 -6.10 20.25
N GLY A 492 5.66 -6.02 21.51
CA GLY A 492 5.87 -7.18 22.39
C GLY A 492 4.91 -7.13 23.56
N ILE A 493 4.23 -8.24 23.87
CA ILE A 493 3.27 -8.33 24.97
C ILE A 493 3.68 -9.41 25.97
N ALA A 494 3.94 -9.00 27.21
CA ALA A 494 4.23 -9.89 28.32
C ALA A 494 3.17 -9.75 29.41
N GLY A 495 2.69 -10.89 29.91
CA GLY A 495 1.66 -10.94 30.93
C GLY A 495 2.13 -10.51 32.32
N CYS A 496 3.44 -10.40 32.56
CA CYS A 496 4.02 -10.02 33.85
C CYS A 496 5.47 -9.51 33.69
N PRO A 497 6.11 -8.98 34.76
CA PRO A 497 7.46 -8.43 34.72
C PRO A 497 8.59 -9.41 34.37
N ASN A 498 8.35 -10.72 34.38
CA ASN A 498 9.32 -11.70 33.86
C ASN A 498 9.65 -11.46 32.37
N SER A 499 8.73 -10.82 31.63
CA SER A 499 9.00 -10.29 30.28
C SER A 499 9.59 -11.33 29.32
N CYS A 500 8.93 -12.50 29.18
CA CYS A 500 9.43 -13.61 28.35
C CYS A 500 9.64 -13.25 26.87
N VAL A 501 8.99 -12.19 26.38
CA VAL A 501 9.18 -11.65 25.02
C VAL A 501 10.00 -10.36 24.99
N ARG A 502 10.69 -10.00 26.08
CA ARG A 502 11.58 -8.83 26.20
C ARG A 502 10.91 -7.53 25.71
N VAL A 503 9.79 -7.15 26.34
CA VAL A 503 8.94 -6.06 25.84
C VAL A 503 9.64 -4.70 25.81
N ARG A 504 10.61 -4.44 26.71
CA ARG A 504 11.43 -3.21 26.68
C ARG A 504 12.37 -3.14 25.47
N ARG A 505 12.50 -4.21 24.69
CA ARG A 505 13.31 -4.29 23.46
C ARG A 505 12.44 -4.32 22.20
N HIS A 506 11.20 -3.86 22.31
CA HIS A 506 10.24 -3.70 21.22
C HIS A 506 9.88 -2.22 21.07
N ASP A 507 9.53 -1.78 19.85
CA ASP A 507 9.18 -0.37 19.63
C ASP A 507 8.00 0.01 20.50
N ILE A 508 7.06 -0.93 20.66
CA ILE A 508 5.97 -0.87 21.61
C ILE A 508 6.07 -2.08 22.55
N GLY A 509 6.31 -1.84 23.83
CA GLY A 509 6.35 -2.88 24.86
C GLY A 509 5.13 -2.81 25.76
N ILE A 510 4.40 -3.92 25.93
CA ILE A 510 3.21 -4.00 26.77
C ILE A 510 3.48 -5.03 27.86
N MET A 511 3.46 -4.63 29.13
CA MET A 511 3.78 -5.48 30.28
C MET A 511 2.64 -5.49 31.29
N GLY A 512 2.18 -6.66 31.74
CA GLY A 512 1.23 -6.74 32.84
C GLY A 512 1.87 -6.32 34.15
N HIS A 513 1.27 -5.35 34.84
CA HIS A 513 1.70 -4.84 36.14
C HIS A 513 0.55 -4.90 37.15
N VAL A 514 0.90 -5.11 38.42
CA VAL A 514 0.01 -4.98 39.55
C VAL A 514 0.70 -4.24 40.68
N ARG A 515 0.05 -3.21 41.22
CA ARG A 515 0.58 -2.39 42.30
C ARG A 515 0.25 -3.00 43.66
N PRO A 516 1.25 -3.46 44.42
CA PRO A 516 1.05 -3.91 45.79
C PRO A 516 0.95 -2.70 46.73
N VAL A 517 -0.01 -2.76 47.64
CA VAL A 517 -0.13 -1.85 48.78
C VAL A 517 -0.30 -2.65 50.07
N LEU A 518 0.15 -2.10 51.18
CA LEU A 518 0.10 -2.76 52.47
C LEU A 518 -1.12 -2.30 53.27
N ASP A 519 -1.87 -3.26 53.80
CA ASP A 519 -2.78 -3.06 54.92
C ASP A 519 -1.99 -3.19 56.25
N PRO A 520 -1.76 -2.08 56.98
CA PRO A 520 -0.98 -2.11 58.20
C PRO A 520 -1.67 -2.90 59.32
N GLU A 521 -3.00 -3.02 59.32
CA GLU A 521 -3.74 -3.71 60.38
C GLU A 521 -3.54 -5.23 60.28
N LYS A 522 -3.51 -5.76 59.06
CA LYS A 522 -3.30 -7.20 58.80
C LYS A 522 -1.83 -7.62 58.85
N CYS A 523 -0.90 -6.69 58.63
CA CYS A 523 0.52 -7.02 58.57
C CYS A 523 1.12 -7.26 59.97
N ASN A 524 1.70 -8.43 60.21
CA ASN A 524 2.40 -8.73 61.46
C ASN A 524 3.93 -8.71 61.35
N GLY A 525 4.48 -8.33 60.19
CA GLY A 525 5.92 -8.26 59.98
C GLY A 525 6.62 -9.61 59.75
N CYS A 526 5.90 -10.69 59.41
CA CYS A 526 6.48 -12.04 59.24
C CYS A 526 7.61 -12.18 58.18
N GLY A 527 7.85 -11.18 57.33
CA GLY A 527 8.97 -11.19 56.38
C GLY A 527 8.79 -12.04 55.11
N ARG A 528 7.72 -12.83 54.98
CA ARG A 528 7.49 -13.70 53.80
C ARG A 528 7.57 -12.96 52.46
N CYS A 529 7.04 -11.75 52.41
CA CYS A 529 7.08 -10.91 51.21
C CYS A 529 8.51 -10.47 50.82
N THR A 530 9.42 -10.31 51.80
CA THR A 530 10.85 -10.03 51.58
C THR A 530 11.56 -11.25 50.99
N GLU A 531 11.30 -12.45 51.50
CA GLU A 531 11.89 -13.71 50.98
C GLU A 531 11.53 -13.95 49.50
N MET A 532 10.28 -13.64 49.13
CA MET A 532 9.79 -13.86 47.76
C MET A 532 10.19 -12.75 46.79
N CYS A 533 10.70 -11.61 47.28
CA CYS A 533 11.01 -10.45 46.45
C CYS A 533 12.34 -10.63 45.69
N LYS A 534 12.25 -11.05 44.43
CA LYS A 534 13.42 -11.29 43.56
C LYS A 534 14.23 -10.04 43.21
N VAL A 535 13.67 -8.84 43.43
CA VAL A 535 14.31 -7.55 43.11
C VAL A 535 14.73 -6.76 44.36
N GLY A 536 14.57 -7.34 45.56
CA GLY A 536 14.98 -6.70 46.82
C GLY A 536 14.23 -5.41 47.15
N ALA A 537 12.99 -5.27 46.68
CA ALA A 537 12.14 -4.09 46.91
C ALA A 537 11.37 -4.11 48.23
N LEU A 538 11.49 -5.18 49.03
CA LEU A 538 10.70 -5.38 50.25
C LEU A 538 11.59 -5.59 51.46
N SER A 539 11.33 -4.85 52.53
CA SER A 539 11.98 -5.00 53.83
C SER A 539 10.93 -4.97 54.96
N VAL A 540 11.35 -5.32 56.17
CA VAL A 540 10.52 -5.15 57.38
C VAL A 540 11.08 -3.99 58.18
N VAL A 541 10.28 -2.95 58.40
CA VAL A 541 10.64 -1.75 59.16
C VAL A 541 9.58 -1.52 60.23
N ALA A 542 10.00 -1.34 61.48
CA ALA A 542 9.10 -1.15 62.63
C ALA A 542 8.00 -2.23 62.73
N GLY A 543 8.34 -3.49 62.44
CA GLY A 543 7.40 -4.62 62.52
C GLY A 543 6.37 -4.70 61.40
N LYS A 544 6.49 -3.89 60.33
CA LYS A 544 5.60 -3.91 59.17
C LYS A 544 6.42 -4.05 57.88
N ALA A 545 5.80 -4.56 56.83
CA ALA A 545 6.43 -4.59 55.52
C ALA A 545 6.61 -3.16 54.98
N HIS A 546 7.68 -2.90 54.25
CA HIS A 546 7.95 -1.64 53.58
C HIS A 546 8.33 -1.93 52.12
N ILE A 547 7.72 -1.20 51.19
CA ILE A 547 7.95 -1.36 49.75
C ILE A 547 8.81 -0.18 49.26
N ASP A 548 10.04 -0.48 48.86
CA ASP A 548 10.92 0.43 48.10
C ASP A 548 10.38 0.54 46.67
N ARG A 549 9.80 1.70 46.34
CA ARG A 549 9.12 1.93 45.06
C ARG A 549 10.07 2.07 43.88
N ASP A 550 11.33 2.44 44.12
CA ASP A 550 12.32 2.59 43.05
C ASP A 550 12.84 1.23 42.57
N LYS A 551 12.78 0.21 43.43
CA LYS A 551 13.15 -1.18 43.10
C LYS A 551 11.97 -2.05 42.70
N CYS A 552 10.75 -1.71 43.12
CA CYS A 552 9.58 -2.53 42.86
C CYS A 552 9.29 -2.59 41.35
N VAL A 553 9.15 -3.81 40.81
CA VAL A 553 8.81 -4.02 39.40
C VAL A 553 7.34 -4.36 39.18
N GLU A 554 6.47 -4.13 40.18
CA GLU A 554 5.01 -4.31 40.08
C GLU A 554 4.59 -5.74 39.67
N CYS A 555 5.29 -6.76 40.17
CA CYS A 555 5.08 -8.17 39.82
C CYS A 555 4.01 -8.89 40.67
N GLY A 556 3.62 -8.34 41.81
CA GLY A 556 2.58 -8.90 42.67
C GLY A 556 2.95 -10.16 43.45
N TRP A 557 4.22 -10.62 43.44
CA TRP A 557 4.63 -11.80 44.20
C TRP A 557 4.36 -11.68 45.71
N CYS A 558 4.52 -10.48 46.26
CA CYS A 558 4.21 -10.20 47.66
C CYS A 558 2.72 -10.29 47.99
N ILE A 559 1.83 -9.98 47.04
CA ILE A 559 0.37 -10.15 47.18
C ILE A 559 0.06 -11.66 47.25
N ARG A 560 0.52 -12.42 46.25
CA ARG A 560 0.26 -13.86 46.12
C ARG A 560 0.81 -14.71 47.28
N SER A 561 1.88 -14.24 47.92
CA SER A 561 2.58 -15.00 48.96
C SER A 561 2.27 -14.56 50.38
N CYS A 562 1.46 -13.52 50.59
CA CYS A 562 1.18 -13.00 51.92
C CYS A 562 0.23 -13.95 52.69
N PRO A 563 0.68 -14.61 53.77
CA PRO A 563 -0.15 -15.55 54.52
C PRO A 563 -1.24 -14.85 55.36
N HIS A 564 -1.14 -13.52 55.52
CA HIS A 564 -2.08 -12.71 56.31
C HIS A 564 -2.97 -11.81 55.45
N GLU A 565 -2.92 -11.96 54.12
CA GLU A 565 -3.70 -11.13 53.18
C GLU A 565 -3.50 -9.62 53.39
N ALA A 566 -2.33 -9.24 53.91
CA ALA A 566 -1.99 -7.85 54.21
C ALA A 566 -1.45 -7.10 52.99
N MET A 567 -0.95 -7.80 51.97
CA MET A 567 -0.56 -7.20 50.70
C MET A 567 -1.75 -7.24 49.74
N LEU A 568 -2.25 -6.06 49.37
CA LEU A 568 -3.43 -5.88 48.53
C LEU A 568 -3.06 -5.38 47.14
N GLU A 569 -3.96 -5.63 46.19
CA GLU A 569 -3.92 -5.07 44.83
C GLU A 569 -4.58 -3.68 44.84
N GLU A 570 -3.83 -2.62 44.53
CA GLU A 570 -4.39 -1.27 44.35
C GLU A 570 -4.78 -1.01 42.89
N ASN A 571 -3.84 -1.27 41.97
CA ASN A 571 -4.00 -1.01 40.55
C ASN A 571 -3.48 -2.20 39.76
N LYS A 572 -4.20 -2.60 38.71
CA LYS A 572 -3.79 -3.67 37.80
C LYS A 572 -4.10 -3.30 36.36
N GLY A 573 -3.14 -3.57 35.48
CA GLY A 573 -3.30 -3.24 34.07
C GLY A 573 -2.01 -3.44 33.30
N TYR A 574 -1.87 -2.65 32.24
CA TYR A 574 -0.72 -2.74 31.34
C TYR A 574 0.20 -1.54 31.48
N ALA A 575 1.49 -1.78 31.68
CA ALA A 575 2.54 -0.80 31.48
C ALA A 575 2.92 -0.75 30.00
N LEU A 576 2.88 0.45 29.43
CA LEU A 576 3.25 0.75 28.05
C LEU A 576 4.65 1.37 28.00
N TRP A 577 5.53 0.72 27.27
CA TRP A 577 6.89 1.14 26.97
C TRP A 577 7.01 1.50 25.49
N ILE A 578 7.81 2.49 25.15
CA ILE A 578 8.03 2.92 23.75
C ILE A 578 9.51 3.05 23.42
N GLY A 579 9.87 2.85 22.15
CA GLY A 579 11.20 3.15 21.64
C GLY A 579 12.25 2.06 21.83
N GLY A 580 11.92 0.90 22.38
CA GLY A 580 12.86 -0.21 22.50
C GLY A 580 13.14 -0.90 21.17
N ASN A 581 14.34 -1.44 20.94
CA ASN A 581 14.59 -2.37 19.83
C ASN A 581 15.91 -3.16 19.98
N ASP A 582 15.96 -4.35 19.40
CA ASP A 582 17.20 -5.15 19.18
C ASP A 582 17.67 -5.08 17.71
N SER A 583 17.75 -3.89 17.11
CA SER A 583 18.31 -3.73 15.75
C SER A 583 19.84 -3.67 15.79
N ARG A 584 20.45 -3.24 14.67
CA ARG A 584 21.88 -2.97 14.56
C ARG A 584 22.41 -2.06 15.69
N ILE A 585 21.60 -1.10 16.12
CA ILE A 585 21.87 -0.28 17.31
C ILE A 585 20.70 -0.53 18.28
N PRO A 586 20.92 -1.32 19.35
CA PRO A 586 19.87 -1.60 20.31
C PRO A 586 19.53 -0.36 21.14
N THR A 587 18.26 -0.22 21.49
CA THR A 587 17.78 0.79 22.44
C THR A 587 16.85 0.15 23.45
N ASP A 588 16.90 0.63 24.69
CA ASP A 588 15.91 0.27 25.70
C ASP A 588 14.68 1.17 25.58
N GLY A 589 13.52 0.59 25.81
CA GLY A 589 12.27 1.32 25.80
C GLY A 589 12.11 2.16 27.05
N ILE A 590 11.48 3.32 26.89
CA ILE A 590 11.11 4.24 27.97
C ILE A 590 9.66 3.97 28.41
N LEU A 591 9.39 4.09 29.71
CA LEU A 591 8.04 3.89 30.24
C LEU A 591 7.18 5.11 29.90
N LEU A 592 6.14 4.90 29.09
CA LEU A 592 5.18 5.96 28.74
C LEU A 592 4.05 6.06 29.78
N ARG A 593 3.49 4.92 30.21
CA ARG A 593 2.41 4.88 31.21
C ARG A 593 2.38 3.53 31.93
N ASN A 594 2.24 3.53 33.25
CA ASN A 594 2.39 2.32 34.07
C ASN A 594 1.10 1.47 34.19
N PHE A 595 -0.07 2.09 34.23
CA PHE A 595 -1.36 1.39 34.35
C PHE A 595 -2.31 1.89 33.27
N CYS A 596 -2.35 1.17 32.15
CA CYS A 596 -3.24 1.42 31.02
C CYS A 596 -4.37 0.39 31.04
N THR A 597 -5.59 0.83 30.75
CA THR A 597 -6.63 -0.08 30.27
C THR A 597 -6.30 -0.51 28.84
N LYS A 598 -7.00 -1.55 28.36
CA LYS A 598 -6.93 -1.95 26.96
C LYS A 598 -7.25 -0.79 26.01
N LYS A 599 -8.29 0.01 26.29
CA LYS A 599 -8.69 1.15 25.45
C LYS A 599 -7.59 2.23 25.41
N ASP A 600 -6.91 2.47 26.53
CA ASP A 600 -5.79 3.42 26.58
C ASP A 600 -4.63 2.95 25.70
N LEU A 601 -4.32 1.65 25.68
CA LEU A 601 -3.25 1.11 24.83
C LEU A 601 -3.47 1.43 23.35
N PHE A 602 -4.67 1.18 22.81
CA PHE A 602 -4.94 1.43 21.40
C PHE A 602 -4.79 2.92 21.04
N ARG A 603 -5.30 3.82 21.88
CA ARG A 603 -5.19 5.28 21.69
C ARG A 603 -3.74 5.76 21.77
N LEU A 604 -3.00 5.31 22.78
CA LEU A 604 -1.59 5.67 22.95
C LEU A 604 -0.73 5.15 21.80
N ILE A 605 -0.91 3.91 21.36
CA ILE A 605 -0.15 3.36 20.23
C ILE A 605 -0.45 4.14 18.94
N ASN A 606 -1.71 4.52 18.69
CA ASN A 606 -2.07 5.39 17.57
C ASN A 606 -1.39 6.77 17.66
N SER A 607 -1.34 7.36 18.85
CA SER A 607 -0.70 8.64 19.10
C SER A 607 0.82 8.57 18.89
N VAL A 608 1.46 7.51 19.40
CA VAL A 608 2.89 7.22 19.18
C VAL A 608 3.18 7.07 17.69
N ALA A 609 2.36 6.32 16.95
CA ALA A 609 2.53 6.15 15.51
C ALA A 609 2.42 7.49 14.75
N ALA A 610 1.45 8.34 15.11
CA ALA A 610 1.27 9.65 14.50
C ALA A 610 2.48 10.57 14.74
N VAL A 611 2.97 10.66 15.97
CA VAL A 611 4.16 11.47 16.32
C VAL A 611 5.43 10.89 15.69
N PHE A 612 5.56 9.57 15.62
CA PHE A 612 6.68 8.92 14.94
C PHE A 612 6.70 9.25 13.44
N ILE A 613 5.55 9.23 12.77
CA ILE A 613 5.43 9.64 11.36
C ILE A 613 5.84 11.10 11.19
N LYS A 614 5.39 12.00 12.09
CA LYS A 614 5.71 13.43 12.05
C LYS A 614 7.21 13.73 12.12
N TYR A 615 7.93 13.14 13.06
CA TYR A 615 9.33 13.53 13.36
C TYR A 615 10.40 12.82 12.55
N ARG A 616 10.03 11.78 11.82
CA ARG A 616 10.99 10.98 11.09
C ARG A 616 11.54 11.73 9.87
N THR A 617 12.83 11.54 9.60
CA THR A 617 13.48 12.12 8.42
C THR A 617 14.12 11.08 7.48
N LYS A 618 14.32 9.83 7.92
CA LYS A 618 14.99 8.79 7.12
C LYS A 618 14.15 7.51 6.91
N PRO A 619 13.40 7.43 5.78
CA PRO A 619 12.88 6.20 5.14
C PRO A 619 13.76 4.96 5.28
N GLY A 620 13.17 3.81 5.56
CA GLY A 620 13.83 2.52 5.82
C GLY A 620 14.86 2.40 6.95
N ARG A 621 15.27 3.49 7.61
CA ARG A 621 16.50 3.50 8.44
C ARG A 621 16.26 3.79 9.92
N GLU A 622 15.37 4.73 10.23
CA GLU A 622 15.09 5.11 11.63
C GLU A 622 14.06 4.18 12.29
N ARG A 623 14.37 3.69 13.50
CA ARG A 623 13.41 3.07 14.42
C ARG A 623 12.84 4.11 15.36
N LEU A 624 11.72 3.76 16.02
CA LEU A 624 11.06 4.64 16.98
C LEU A 624 12.04 5.14 18.05
N GLY A 625 12.88 4.26 18.61
CA GLY A 625 13.90 4.64 19.59
C GLY A 625 14.90 5.67 19.07
N ASN A 626 15.34 5.55 17.82
CA ASN A 626 16.27 6.52 17.23
C ASN A 626 15.63 7.89 17.05
N VAL A 627 14.35 7.93 16.67
CA VAL A 627 13.61 9.19 16.54
C VAL A 627 13.41 9.84 17.91
N ILE A 628 13.02 9.05 18.91
CA ILE A 628 12.88 9.53 20.30
C ILE A 628 14.19 10.13 20.81
N GLN A 629 15.33 9.46 20.58
CA GLN A 629 16.64 9.97 21.00
C GLN A 629 17.01 11.30 20.29
N ARG A 630 16.67 11.42 19.01
CA ARG A 630 16.96 12.63 18.22
C ARG A 630 16.07 13.82 18.61
N VAL A 631 14.79 13.58 18.84
CA VAL A 631 13.81 14.61 19.23
C VAL A 631 13.98 14.98 20.71
N GLY A 632 14.40 14.02 21.54
CA GLY A 632 14.43 14.14 22.99
C GLY A 632 13.19 13.48 23.62
N GLU A 633 13.40 12.67 24.66
CA GLU A 633 12.36 11.86 25.29
C GLU A 633 11.19 12.71 25.82
N GLY A 634 11.49 13.82 26.49
CA GLY A 634 10.48 14.70 27.07
C GLY A 634 9.58 15.37 26.02
N GLU A 635 10.18 15.87 24.93
CA GLU A 635 9.42 16.49 23.84
C GLU A 635 8.53 15.46 23.13
N PHE A 636 9.08 14.28 22.82
CA PHE A 636 8.33 13.22 22.16
C PHE A 636 7.15 12.73 23.02
N ILE A 637 7.38 12.48 24.32
CA ILE A 637 6.31 12.06 25.25
C ILE A 637 5.22 13.12 25.34
N ARG A 638 5.60 14.40 25.47
CA ARG A 638 4.62 15.51 25.55
C ARG A 638 3.69 15.50 24.33
N GLU A 639 4.24 15.45 23.12
CA GLU A 639 3.42 15.44 21.91
C GLU A 639 2.52 14.21 21.78
N VAL A 640 3.00 13.03 22.23
CA VAL A 640 2.20 11.81 22.24
C VAL A 640 0.99 11.96 23.16
N LEU A 641 1.17 12.56 24.34
CA LEU A 641 0.07 12.77 25.29
C LEU A 641 -0.92 13.83 24.78
N GLU A 642 -0.45 14.91 24.16
CA GLU A 642 -1.31 15.91 23.51
C GLU A 642 -2.13 15.31 22.36
N ALA A 643 -1.53 14.42 21.56
CA ALA A 643 -2.23 13.70 20.50
C ALA A 643 -3.29 12.74 21.06
N GLU A 644 -3.01 12.06 22.17
CA GLU A 644 -3.97 11.18 22.84
C GLU A 644 -5.19 11.95 23.37
N GLU A 645 -4.98 13.12 23.97
CA GLU A 645 -6.06 13.97 24.48
C GLU A 645 -7.00 14.43 23.37
N LYS A 646 -6.46 14.85 22.21
CA LYS A 646 -7.28 15.21 21.04
C LYS A 646 -8.16 14.04 20.58
N MET A 647 -7.64 12.81 20.59
CA MET A 647 -8.41 11.60 20.27
C MET A 647 -9.44 11.21 21.34
N ARG A 648 -9.39 11.77 22.55
CA ARG A 648 -10.44 11.59 23.56
C ARG A 648 -11.60 12.56 23.38
N SER A 649 -11.36 13.71 22.76
CA SER A 649 -12.35 14.77 22.51
C SER A 649 -13.14 14.62 21.20
N GLN A 650 -12.70 13.70 20.32
CA GLN A 650 -13.36 13.27 19.09
C GLN A 650 -14.01 11.91 19.32
#